data_AF-A0A7H8KKV4-F1
#
_entry.id   AF-A0A7H8KKV4-F1
#
_cell.length_a   1.000
_cell.length_b   1.000
_cell.length_c   1.000
_cell.angle_alpha   90.00
_cell.angle_beta   90.00
_cell.angle_gamma   90.00
#
_symmetry.space_group_name_H-M   'P 1'
#
loop_
_entity.id
_entity.type
_entity.pdbx_description
1 polymer ?
#
loop_
_entity_poly.entity_id
_entity_poly.type
_entity_poly.pdbx_seq_one_letter_code
_entity_poly.pdbx_strand_id
1 'polypeptide(L)'
;MIGVAVSSVLVALTAGVLLVLAVRRRSAPHRPAYALLAAGGVIALLTLLVGATEALTVGGHWAHEQSQRTGWATLVAFGTAASSLLFGAGLLRMPGVAGSASSAARLALDGVIVGAALWFVGWVLLSEPTRLLGAATPTACPAILVASASAALSTGLAAIMVFRAPPPRQHLAVLGGGITVATGGGLAIAAGLCQGGPGVTFTGAAVLALGLLAAALAVRRIDPPDQVAVDVIRRDSEYAVVPMVAMAASAMYHLFQDGRFDGPAIVAGSIEGFALVARQYLTLHDVRAYARRLAEREAHFRQLAHTDALTGLANRRGLLQAMHRSAEARVPCVLLGLDLDGFKNVNDMRGHDVGDAVLAEVGRRLRGNLRPGDLAARLGGDEFAVLMHGGPAEAGVVAERLLRVLGGAYEQSEGPVFLSVSIGLAGWAEEPDVELLLRHADAALRYAKQSGKNRIERYDGAYDRLLRRRTTLEHELRGAIERDELRLVFQPVASLPSVRPVGAEALLRWRHPELGNVRPDEFIPLAEECGMIAKLGAWVLHQACYQLSRWLAEGHDVWVSVNVSPHELHAAEYVVQVAEALRAHHVPPQRLVLEVTEHAVATDLDELIRRLTALRLTGVRIALDDFGAGYSSLGQLRRLPIDILKIDHSLVAEHEPVRPVGQDGPAFAPMVDIVMRLGHQLGLEVIAEGVTNPTELAAVVAAGCRFGQGALFGWGVPAEHLEAMLEAATSPGARPLRPVPVGETPTRPYQPPLPRPVESASEHVGPGAGGVPEGTRRNP
;
A
#
# COMPACT_ATOMS: atom_id res chain seq x y z
N MET A 1 -23.49 -79.70 -25.51
CA MET A 1 -24.43 -78.85 -24.73
C MET A 1 -24.16 -78.92 -23.23
N ILE A 2 -24.33 -80.08 -22.57
CA ILE A 2 -24.06 -80.25 -21.13
C ILE A 2 -22.65 -79.75 -20.73
N GLY A 3 -21.61 -80.17 -21.44
CA GLY A 3 -20.23 -79.73 -21.14
C GLY A 3 -20.01 -78.21 -21.27
N VAL A 4 -20.69 -77.54 -22.21
CA VAL A 4 -20.64 -76.07 -22.36
C VAL A 4 -21.36 -75.39 -21.20
N ALA A 5 -22.52 -75.90 -20.80
CA ALA A 5 -23.28 -75.39 -19.66
C ALA A 5 -22.47 -75.48 -18.35
N VAL A 6 -21.91 -76.65 -18.05
CA VAL A 6 -21.10 -76.88 -16.83
C VAL A 6 -19.87 -75.98 -16.81
N SER A 7 -19.15 -75.87 -17.94
CA SER A 7 -17.97 -75.00 -18.04
C SER A 7 -18.32 -73.53 -17.86
N SER A 8 -19.43 -73.08 -18.45
CA SER A 8 -19.90 -71.69 -18.35
C SER A 8 -20.30 -71.34 -16.91
N VAL A 9 -20.99 -72.25 -16.22
CA VAL A 9 -21.33 -72.09 -14.80
C VAL A 9 -20.08 -72.00 -13.93
N LEU A 10 -19.11 -72.88 -14.13
CA LEU A 10 -17.85 -72.87 -13.36
C LEU A 10 -17.08 -71.57 -13.58
N VAL A 11 -16.96 -71.11 -14.83
CA VAL A 11 -16.30 -69.84 -15.16
C VAL A 11 -17.05 -68.66 -14.54
N ALA A 12 -18.37 -68.59 -14.65
CA ALA A 12 -19.16 -67.52 -14.05
C ALA A 12 -19.08 -67.51 -12.51
N LEU A 13 -19.06 -68.69 -11.87
CA LEU A 13 -18.82 -68.83 -10.43
C LEU A 13 -17.45 -68.26 -10.03
N THR A 14 -16.39 -68.63 -10.75
CA THR A 14 -15.05 -68.11 -10.48
C THR A 14 -15.01 -66.59 -10.62
N ALA A 15 -15.64 -66.02 -11.66
CA ALA A 15 -15.74 -64.58 -11.87
C ALA A 15 -16.51 -63.89 -10.72
N GLY A 16 -17.64 -64.44 -10.29
CA GLY A 16 -18.43 -63.93 -9.17
C GLY A 16 -17.62 -63.89 -7.86
N VAL A 17 -16.89 -64.96 -7.55
CA VAL A 17 -16.00 -65.02 -6.38
C VAL A 17 -14.91 -63.96 -6.47
N LEU A 18 -14.28 -63.78 -7.64
CA LEU A 18 -13.25 -62.76 -7.85
C LEU A 18 -13.79 -61.34 -7.64
N LEU A 19 -15.00 -61.03 -8.11
CA LEU A 19 -15.65 -59.73 -7.90
C LEU A 19 -15.95 -59.49 -6.42
N VAL A 20 -16.49 -60.47 -5.70
CA VAL A 20 -16.78 -60.35 -4.26
C VAL A 20 -15.49 -60.17 -3.45
N LEU A 21 -14.42 -60.90 -3.79
CA LEU A 21 -13.11 -60.72 -3.17
C LEU A 21 -12.53 -59.32 -3.43
N ALA A 22 -12.79 -58.75 -4.60
CA ALA A 22 -12.36 -57.38 -4.91
C ALA A 22 -13.00 -56.36 -3.97
N VAL A 23 -14.27 -56.54 -3.57
CA VAL A 23 -14.93 -55.65 -2.59
C VAL A 23 -14.18 -55.65 -1.25
N ARG A 24 -13.79 -56.83 -0.76
CA ARG A 24 -13.13 -56.97 0.55
C ARG A 24 -11.74 -56.33 0.58
N ARG A 25 -11.04 -56.29 -0.55
CA ARG A 25 -9.67 -55.75 -0.66
C ARG A 25 -9.60 -54.22 -0.74
N ARG A 26 -10.73 -53.51 -0.91
CA ARG A 26 -10.74 -52.06 -1.16
C ARG A 26 -11.11 -51.25 0.10
N SER A 27 -10.58 -50.04 0.17
CA SER A 27 -10.84 -49.09 1.26
C SER A 27 -12.28 -48.56 1.24
N ALA A 28 -12.77 -48.14 2.41
CA ALA A 28 -14.15 -47.69 2.62
C ALA A 28 -14.72 -46.73 1.54
N PRO A 29 -14.02 -45.68 1.09
CA PRO A 29 -14.57 -44.75 0.09
C PRO A 29 -14.78 -45.39 -1.30
N HIS A 30 -14.08 -46.49 -1.61
CA HIS A 30 -14.13 -47.13 -2.93
C HIS A 30 -15.02 -48.38 -2.95
N ARG A 31 -15.32 -48.98 -1.79
CA ARG A 31 -16.19 -50.16 -1.65
C ARG A 31 -17.54 -50.09 -2.39
N PRO A 32 -18.31 -48.99 -2.40
CA PRO A 32 -19.63 -48.99 -3.04
C PRO A 32 -19.60 -49.29 -4.54
N ALA A 33 -18.58 -48.84 -5.27
CA ALA A 33 -18.44 -49.11 -6.70
C ALA A 33 -18.24 -50.60 -6.99
N TYR A 34 -17.27 -51.21 -6.29
CA TYR A 34 -16.98 -52.63 -6.42
C TYR A 34 -18.13 -53.52 -5.91
N ALA A 35 -18.86 -53.08 -4.88
CA ALA A 35 -20.04 -53.79 -4.38
C ALA A 35 -21.16 -53.85 -5.42
N LEU A 36 -21.40 -52.76 -6.16
CA LEU A 36 -22.36 -52.73 -7.27
C LEU A 36 -21.94 -53.65 -8.43
N LEU A 37 -20.65 -53.64 -8.81
CA LEU A 37 -20.13 -54.57 -9.82
C LEU A 37 -20.25 -56.04 -9.38
N ALA A 38 -19.97 -56.34 -8.11
CA ALA A 38 -20.12 -57.67 -7.57
C ALA A 38 -21.60 -58.12 -7.52
N ALA A 39 -22.51 -57.23 -7.10
CA ALA A 39 -23.94 -57.50 -7.12
C ALA A 39 -24.44 -57.78 -8.54
N GLY A 40 -24.01 -56.98 -9.53
CA GLY A 40 -24.29 -57.24 -10.94
C GLY A 40 -23.78 -58.61 -11.38
N GLY A 41 -22.53 -58.94 -11.06
CA GLY A 41 -21.94 -60.24 -11.37
C GLY A 41 -22.69 -61.44 -10.76
N VAL A 42 -23.17 -61.30 -9.52
CA VAL A 42 -23.99 -62.33 -8.86
C VAL A 42 -25.33 -62.52 -9.56
N ILE A 43 -26.01 -61.42 -9.93
CA ILE A 43 -27.29 -61.51 -10.66
C ILE A 43 -27.07 -62.11 -12.06
N ALA A 44 -25.98 -61.77 -12.75
CA ALA A 44 -25.64 -62.36 -14.05
C ALA A 44 -25.36 -63.87 -13.94
N LEU A 45 -24.68 -64.31 -12.88
CA LEU A 45 -24.46 -65.73 -12.59
C LEU A 45 -25.79 -66.46 -12.35
N LEU A 46 -26.69 -65.90 -11.53
CA LEU A 46 -28.03 -66.48 -11.31
C LEU A 46 -28.83 -66.54 -12.60
N THR A 47 -28.74 -65.51 -13.44
CA THR A 47 -29.39 -65.44 -14.75
C THR A 47 -28.88 -66.56 -15.68
N LEU A 48 -27.56 -66.79 -15.69
CA LEU A 48 -26.94 -67.89 -16.44
C LEU A 48 -27.40 -69.25 -15.92
N LEU A 49 -27.42 -69.43 -14.60
CA LEU A 49 -27.85 -70.69 -13.96
C LEU A 49 -29.29 -71.02 -14.37
N VAL A 50 -30.22 -70.10 -14.18
CA VAL A 50 -31.63 -70.26 -14.58
C VAL A 50 -31.75 -70.55 -16.08
N GLY A 51 -31.04 -69.81 -16.92
CA GLY A 51 -31.12 -70.01 -18.36
C GLY A 51 -30.55 -71.34 -18.84
N ALA A 52 -29.44 -71.79 -18.24
CA ALA A 52 -28.82 -73.06 -18.56
C ALA A 52 -29.62 -74.27 -18.03
N THR A 53 -30.21 -74.17 -16.84
CA THR A 53 -31.07 -75.23 -16.29
C THR A 53 -32.30 -75.42 -17.16
N GLU A 54 -32.98 -74.32 -17.51
CA GLU A 54 -34.19 -74.40 -18.35
C GLU A 54 -33.89 -74.89 -19.77
N ALA A 55 -32.76 -74.50 -20.36
CA ALA A 55 -32.37 -75.04 -21.66
C ALA A 55 -32.07 -76.55 -21.63
N LEU A 56 -31.61 -77.09 -20.50
CA LEU A 56 -31.34 -78.52 -20.32
C LEU A 56 -32.61 -79.32 -20.03
N THR A 57 -33.57 -78.77 -19.30
CA THR A 57 -34.85 -79.43 -18.98
C THR A 57 -35.78 -79.46 -20.20
N VAL A 58 -35.85 -78.35 -20.96
CA VAL A 58 -36.77 -78.20 -22.11
C VAL A 58 -36.21 -78.82 -23.40
N GLY A 59 -34.91 -79.10 -23.47
CA GLY A 59 -34.24 -79.66 -24.65
C GLY A 59 -34.85 -80.96 -25.21
N GLY A 60 -35.63 -81.70 -24.42
CA GLY A 60 -36.38 -82.89 -24.87
C GLY A 60 -37.76 -82.61 -25.50
N HIS A 61 -38.39 -81.45 -25.24
CA HIS A 61 -39.80 -81.17 -25.62
C HIS A 61 -40.01 -79.74 -26.18
N TRP A 62 -38.99 -79.17 -26.85
CA TRP A 62 -38.94 -77.76 -27.29
C TRP A 62 -40.14 -77.27 -28.12
N ALA A 63 -40.96 -78.15 -28.70
CA ALA A 63 -42.14 -77.75 -29.48
C ALA A 63 -43.43 -77.56 -28.67
N HIS A 64 -43.58 -78.16 -27.47
CA HIS A 64 -44.90 -78.30 -26.81
C HIS A 64 -45.18 -77.32 -25.64
N GLU A 65 -44.18 -76.60 -25.12
CA GLU A 65 -44.35 -75.72 -23.93
C GLU A 65 -43.96 -74.26 -24.21
N GLN A 66 -44.74 -73.54 -25.04
CA GLN A 66 -44.44 -72.15 -25.37
C GLN A 66 -44.65 -71.17 -24.20
N SER A 67 -45.71 -71.36 -23.38
CA SER A 67 -46.03 -70.46 -22.27
C SER A 67 -45.05 -70.52 -21.09
N GLN A 68 -44.48 -71.69 -20.78
CA GLN A 68 -43.46 -71.79 -19.73
C GLN A 68 -42.13 -71.18 -20.17
N ARG A 69 -41.74 -71.36 -21.44
CA ARG A 69 -40.52 -70.76 -22.01
C ARG A 69 -40.55 -69.24 -22.00
N THR A 70 -41.69 -68.62 -22.32
CA THR A 70 -41.82 -67.15 -22.26
C THR A 70 -41.74 -66.62 -20.82
N GLY A 71 -42.22 -67.38 -19.83
CA GLY A 71 -42.06 -67.06 -18.40
C GLY A 71 -40.60 -67.04 -17.96
N TRP A 72 -39.83 -68.09 -18.25
CA TRP A 72 -38.41 -68.15 -17.91
C TRP A 72 -37.56 -67.15 -18.70
N ALA A 73 -37.85 -66.95 -19.99
CA ALA A 73 -37.20 -65.90 -20.78
C ALA A 73 -37.44 -64.50 -20.19
N THR A 74 -38.63 -64.25 -19.64
CA THR A 74 -38.97 -62.99 -18.95
C THR A 74 -38.15 -62.81 -17.67
N LEU A 75 -38.01 -63.86 -16.85
CA LEU A 75 -37.18 -63.82 -15.64
C LEU A 75 -35.70 -63.55 -15.97
N VAL A 76 -35.15 -64.26 -16.97
CA VAL A 76 -33.76 -64.06 -17.44
C VAL A 76 -33.58 -62.65 -18.01
N ALA A 77 -34.55 -62.12 -18.75
CA ALA A 77 -34.49 -60.76 -19.26
C ALA A 77 -34.46 -59.72 -18.13
N PHE A 78 -35.29 -59.85 -17.10
CA PHE A 78 -35.24 -58.97 -15.93
C PHE A 78 -33.94 -59.10 -15.13
N GLY A 79 -33.43 -60.32 -14.96
CA GLY A 79 -32.12 -60.56 -14.34
C GLY A 79 -30.98 -59.88 -15.12
N THR A 80 -31.00 -60.01 -16.44
CA THR A 80 -30.03 -59.34 -17.34
C THR A 80 -30.15 -57.82 -17.22
N ALA A 81 -31.36 -57.27 -17.16
CA ALA A 81 -31.57 -55.84 -17.03
C ALA A 81 -31.07 -55.31 -15.68
N ALA A 82 -31.40 -55.99 -14.58
CA ALA A 82 -30.93 -55.63 -13.24
C ALA A 82 -29.39 -55.69 -13.16
N SER A 83 -28.77 -56.73 -13.71
CA SER A 83 -27.31 -56.85 -13.77
C SER A 83 -26.69 -55.71 -14.59
N SER A 84 -27.27 -55.36 -15.74
CA SER A 84 -26.75 -54.30 -16.62
C SER A 84 -26.78 -52.93 -15.94
N LEU A 85 -27.86 -52.62 -15.23
CA LEU A 85 -28.00 -51.37 -14.46
C LEU A 85 -27.03 -51.31 -13.28
N LEU A 86 -26.82 -52.42 -12.56
CA LEU A 86 -25.83 -52.51 -11.48
C LEU A 86 -24.40 -52.34 -12.00
N PHE A 87 -24.08 -52.93 -13.15
CA PHE A 87 -22.79 -52.70 -13.79
C PHE A 87 -22.60 -51.25 -14.17
N GLY A 88 -23.60 -50.60 -14.77
CA GLY A 88 -23.56 -49.18 -15.09
C GLY A 88 -23.41 -48.29 -13.84
N ALA A 89 -24.15 -48.57 -12.78
CA ALA A 89 -24.03 -47.84 -11.51
C ALA A 89 -22.65 -48.04 -10.85
N GLY A 90 -22.11 -49.26 -10.90
CA GLY A 90 -20.77 -49.58 -10.42
C GLY A 90 -19.70 -48.83 -11.18
N LEU A 91 -19.81 -48.82 -12.51
CA LEU A 91 -18.96 -48.06 -13.42
C LEU A 91 -18.98 -46.55 -13.10
N LEU A 92 -20.14 -45.91 -13.02
CA LEU A 92 -20.26 -44.48 -12.68
C LEU A 92 -19.62 -44.10 -11.33
N ARG A 93 -19.60 -45.04 -10.38
CA ARG A 93 -19.02 -44.84 -9.05
C ARG A 93 -17.56 -45.23 -8.95
N MET A 94 -16.96 -45.73 -10.03
CA MET A 94 -15.55 -46.11 -10.00
C MET A 94 -14.67 -44.92 -9.61
N PRO A 95 -13.60 -45.15 -8.81
CA PRO A 95 -12.73 -44.08 -8.36
C PRO A 95 -12.07 -43.39 -9.57
N GLY A 96 -12.00 -42.06 -9.55
CA GLY A 96 -11.43 -41.28 -10.67
C GLY A 96 -12.29 -41.25 -11.93
N VAL A 97 -13.59 -41.56 -11.86
CA VAL A 97 -14.48 -41.39 -13.02
C VAL A 97 -15.18 -40.04 -13.00
N ALA A 98 -15.61 -39.60 -11.83
CA ALA A 98 -16.31 -38.34 -11.62
C ALA A 98 -15.85 -37.71 -10.31
N GLY A 99 -15.23 -36.53 -10.38
CA GLY A 99 -14.78 -35.78 -9.20
C GLY A 99 -15.90 -35.02 -8.48
N SER A 100 -17.06 -34.86 -9.13
CA SER A 100 -18.22 -34.16 -8.60
C SER A 100 -19.54 -34.79 -9.04
N ALA A 101 -20.63 -34.51 -8.32
CA ALA A 101 -21.97 -34.96 -8.71
C ALA A 101 -22.39 -34.45 -10.10
N SER A 102 -21.99 -33.23 -10.49
CA SER A 102 -22.28 -32.68 -11.83
C SER A 102 -21.50 -33.38 -12.93
N SER A 103 -20.25 -33.77 -12.67
CA SER A 103 -19.45 -34.56 -13.63
C SER A 103 -20.03 -35.98 -13.80
N ALA A 104 -20.48 -36.61 -12.71
CA ALA A 104 -21.15 -37.91 -12.75
C ALA A 104 -22.47 -37.85 -13.54
N ALA A 105 -23.28 -36.81 -13.32
CA ALA A 105 -24.53 -36.59 -14.04
C ALA A 105 -24.30 -36.40 -15.54
N ARG A 106 -23.30 -35.63 -15.96
CA ARG A 106 -22.94 -35.47 -17.37
C ARG A 106 -22.50 -36.79 -18.01
N LEU A 107 -21.64 -37.53 -17.32
CA LEU A 107 -21.17 -38.82 -17.80
C LEU A 107 -22.31 -39.84 -17.96
N ALA A 108 -23.26 -39.84 -17.01
CA ALA A 108 -24.46 -40.65 -17.10
C ALA A 108 -25.31 -40.24 -18.31
N LEU A 109 -25.52 -38.94 -18.55
CA LEU A 109 -26.25 -38.43 -19.72
C LEU A 109 -25.54 -38.77 -21.04
N ASP A 110 -24.21 -38.66 -21.10
CA ASP A 110 -23.44 -39.08 -22.28
C ASP A 110 -23.62 -40.59 -22.53
N GLY A 111 -23.60 -41.41 -21.48
CA GLY A 111 -23.89 -42.85 -21.56
C GLY A 111 -25.33 -43.15 -22.01
N VAL A 112 -26.31 -42.36 -21.56
CA VAL A 112 -27.71 -42.44 -22.02
C VAL A 112 -27.83 -42.10 -23.50
N ILE A 113 -27.16 -41.04 -23.98
CA ILE A 113 -27.17 -40.64 -25.39
C ILE A 113 -26.62 -41.77 -26.27
N VAL A 114 -25.41 -42.28 -25.95
CA VAL A 114 -24.82 -43.39 -26.71
C VAL A 114 -25.65 -44.67 -26.61
N GLY A 115 -26.14 -44.99 -25.41
CA GLY A 115 -26.94 -46.19 -25.18
C GLY A 115 -28.28 -46.16 -25.92
N ALA A 116 -28.99 -45.02 -25.90
CA ALA A 116 -30.23 -44.81 -26.64
C ALA A 116 -29.97 -44.92 -28.15
N ALA A 117 -28.86 -44.38 -28.64
CA ALA A 117 -28.47 -44.50 -30.04
C ALA A 117 -28.14 -45.93 -30.47
N LEU A 118 -27.32 -46.65 -29.70
CA LEU A 118 -27.03 -48.06 -29.96
C LEU A 118 -28.31 -48.90 -29.99
N TRP A 119 -29.21 -48.64 -29.04
CA TRP A 119 -30.49 -49.34 -28.98
C TRP A 119 -31.40 -48.98 -30.15
N PHE A 120 -31.54 -47.70 -30.50
CA PHE A 120 -32.37 -47.24 -31.61
C PHE A 120 -31.88 -47.75 -32.95
N VAL A 121 -30.57 -47.66 -33.22
CA VAL A 121 -29.97 -48.20 -34.46
C VAL A 121 -30.19 -49.71 -34.52
N GLY A 122 -29.95 -50.43 -33.42
CA GLY A 122 -30.24 -51.86 -33.33
C GLY A 122 -31.73 -52.19 -33.56
N TRP A 123 -32.62 -51.40 -32.99
CA TRP A 123 -34.06 -51.54 -33.16
C TRP A 123 -34.49 -51.35 -34.62
N VAL A 124 -34.00 -50.30 -35.29
CA VAL A 124 -34.29 -50.04 -36.71
C VAL A 124 -33.80 -51.19 -37.61
N LEU A 125 -32.64 -51.78 -37.32
CA LEU A 125 -32.14 -52.93 -38.08
C LEU A 125 -33.03 -54.17 -37.91
N LEU A 126 -33.77 -54.25 -36.82
CA LEU A 126 -34.65 -55.36 -36.48
C LEU A 126 -36.12 -55.11 -36.87
N SER A 127 -36.60 -53.86 -36.89
CA SER A 127 -37.99 -53.54 -37.19
C SER A 127 -38.35 -53.70 -38.68
N GLU A 128 -39.62 -53.98 -38.96
CA GLU A 128 -40.14 -53.95 -40.34
C GLU A 128 -40.23 -52.50 -40.82
N PRO A 129 -39.92 -52.20 -42.10
CA PRO A 129 -39.60 -53.11 -43.22
C PRO A 129 -38.10 -53.37 -43.43
N THR A 130 -37.23 -52.73 -42.65
CA THR A 130 -35.76 -52.81 -42.80
C THR A 130 -35.18 -54.19 -42.49
N ARG A 131 -35.70 -54.87 -41.45
CA ARG A 131 -35.49 -56.27 -41.03
C ARG A 131 -34.28 -57.03 -41.62
N LEU A 132 -33.08 -56.48 -41.48
CA LEU A 132 -31.85 -57.06 -42.06
C LEU A 132 -31.46 -58.39 -41.40
N LEU A 133 -31.99 -58.69 -40.21
CA LEU A 133 -31.72 -59.89 -39.41
C LEU A 133 -32.88 -60.92 -39.40
N GLY A 134 -33.90 -60.76 -40.26
CA GLY A 134 -35.01 -61.71 -40.38
C GLY A 134 -35.91 -61.81 -39.13
N ALA A 135 -36.39 -63.02 -38.80
CA ALA A 135 -37.41 -63.27 -37.75
C ALA A 135 -36.94 -63.05 -36.29
N ALA A 136 -35.74 -62.48 -36.06
CA ALA A 136 -35.17 -62.24 -34.74
C ALA A 136 -35.82 -61.06 -33.96
N THR A 137 -36.98 -60.57 -34.39
CA THR A 137 -37.72 -59.49 -33.74
C THR A 137 -38.36 -59.96 -32.43
N PRO A 138 -38.12 -59.30 -31.28
CA PRO A 138 -38.63 -59.72 -29.98
C PRO A 138 -40.10 -59.35 -29.74
N THR A 139 -40.99 -59.61 -30.70
CA THR A 139 -42.43 -59.37 -30.53
C THR A 139 -43.09 -60.41 -29.63
N ALA A 140 -42.51 -61.62 -29.53
CA ALA A 140 -43.02 -62.70 -28.69
C ALA A 140 -42.72 -62.54 -27.19
N CYS A 141 -41.68 -61.77 -26.83
CA CYS A 141 -41.26 -61.57 -25.44
C CYS A 141 -40.88 -60.09 -25.19
N PRO A 142 -41.83 -59.22 -24.79
CA PRO A 142 -41.56 -57.81 -24.54
C PRO A 142 -40.46 -57.53 -23.50
N ALA A 143 -40.26 -58.44 -22.54
CA ALA A 143 -39.21 -58.32 -21.52
C ALA A 143 -37.79 -58.25 -22.12
N ILE A 144 -37.57 -58.83 -23.30
CA ILE A 144 -36.27 -58.76 -24.01
C ILE A 144 -35.95 -57.31 -24.41
N LEU A 145 -36.96 -56.47 -24.67
CA LEU A 145 -36.75 -55.04 -24.95
C LEU A 145 -36.16 -54.31 -23.76
N VAL A 146 -36.59 -54.65 -22.53
CA VAL A 146 -36.04 -54.07 -21.31
C VAL A 146 -34.60 -54.51 -21.09
N ALA A 147 -34.29 -55.78 -21.35
CA ALA A 147 -32.93 -56.31 -21.30
C ALA A 147 -32.01 -55.70 -22.37
N SER A 148 -32.50 -55.50 -23.60
CA SER A 148 -31.70 -54.90 -24.68
C SER A 148 -31.46 -53.41 -24.46
N ALA A 149 -32.46 -52.65 -23.99
CA ALA A 149 -32.31 -51.24 -23.66
C ALA A 149 -31.31 -51.02 -22.52
N SER A 150 -31.38 -51.82 -21.45
CA SER A 150 -30.44 -51.74 -20.33
C SER A 150 -29.02 -52.23 -20.70
N ALA A 151 -28.89 -53.25 -21.55
CA ALA A 151 -27.61 -53.68 -22.09
C ALA A 151 -26.96 -52.59 -22.96
N ALA A 152 -27.74 -51.95 -23.84
CA ALA A 152 -27.29 -50.82 -24.65
C ALA A 152 -26.88 -49.63 -23.80
N LEU A 153 -27.63 -49.30 -22.74
CA LEU A 153 -27.27 -48.26 -21.78
C LEU A 153 -25.95 -48.55 -21.07
N SER A 154 -25.77 -49.78 -20.55
CA SER A 154 -24.52 -50.18 -19.91
C SER A 154 -23.32 -50.12 -20.86
N THR A 155 -23.54 -50.46 -22.13
CA THR A 155 -22.52 -50.43 -23.19
C THR A 155 -22.18 -49.00 -23.60
N GLY A 156 -23.17 -48.13 -23.75
CA GLY A 156 -22.96 -46.72 -24.05
C GLY A 156 -22.17 -46.01 -22.94
N LEU A 157 -22.52 -46.30 -21.68
CA LEU A 157 -21.77 -45.80 -20.54
C LEU A 157 -20.33 -46.34 -20.49
N ALA A 158 -20.14 -47.66 -20.68
CA ALA A 158 -18.81 -48.26 -20.73
C ALA A 158 -17.94 -47.65 -21.84
N ALA A 159 -18.49 -47.43 -23.03
CA ALA A 159 -17.80 -46.80 -24.15
C ALA A 159 -17.36 -45.37 -23.81
N ILE A 160 -18.27 -44.53 -23.32
CA ILE A 160 -17.97 -43.14 -22.95
C ILE A 160 -16.88 -43.07 -21.88
N MET A 161 -16.91 -43.96 -20.89
CA MET A 161 -15.88 -44.00 -19.86
C MET A 161 -14.50 -44.32 -20.40
N VAL A 162 -14.40 -45.27 -21.34
CA VAL A 162 -13.13 -45.64 -21.98
C VAL A 162 -12.62 -44.50 -22.86
N PHE A 163 -13.51 -43.82 -23.58
CA PHE A 163 -13.14 -42.69 -24.42
C PHE A 163 -12.69 -41.47 -23.61
N ARG A 164 -13.29 -41.23 -22.44
CA ARG A 164 -12.91 -40.12 -21.56
C ARG A 164 -11.77 -40.40 -20.61
N ALA A 165 -11.44 -41.67 -20.37
CA ALA A 165 -10.34 -42.02 -19.48
C ALA A 165 -8.97 -41.61 -20.09
N PRO A 166 -8.09 -40.94 -19.34
CA PRO A 166 -6.73 -40.70 -19.78
C PRO A 166 -5.95 -42.03 -19.93
N PRO A 167 -4.93 -42.09 -20.80
CA PRO A 167 -4.08 -43.26 -20.91
C PRO A 167 -3.28 -43.49 -19.61
N PRO A 168 -3.05 -44.75 -19.18
CA PRO A 168 -3.42 -46.00 -19.84
C PRO A 168 -4.88 -46.43 -19.56
N ARG A 169 -5.68 -46.55 -20.63
CA ARG A 169 -7.12 -46.92 -20.57
C ARG A 169 -7.42 -48.41 -20.75
N GLN A 170 -6.39 -49.26 -20.88
CA GLN A 170 -6.53 -50.67 -21.25
C GLN A 170 -7.37 -51.47 -20.24
N HIS A 171 -7.12 -51.30 -18.93
CA HIS A 171 -7.87 -52.02 -17.91
C HIS A 171 -9.35 -51.59 -17.84
N LEU A 172 -9.63 -50.30 -18.04
CA LEU A 172 -11.00 -49.80 -18.15
C LEU A 172 -11.70 -50.30 -19.42
N ALA A 173 -10.97 -50.41 -20.53
CA ALA A 173 -11.48 -50.98 -21.77
C ALA A 173 -11.84 -52.46 -21.62
N VAL A 174 -11.00 -53.25 -20.93
CA VAL A 174 -11.29 -54.67 -20.64
C VAL A 174 -12.48 -54.79 -19.67
N LEU A 175 -12.59 -53.92 -18.67
CA LEU A 175 -13.74 -53.91 -17.76
C LEU A 175 -15.05 -53.58 -18.50
N GLY A 176 -15.06 -52.48 -19.25
CA GLY A 176 -16.21 -52.04 -20.03
C GLY A 176 -16.61 -53.07 -21.09
N GLY A 177 -15.64 -53.58 -21.85
CA GLY A 177 -15.86 -54.65 -22.83
C GLY A 177 -16.38 -55.94 -22.19
N GLY A 178 -15.82 -56.35 -21.05
CA GLY A 178 -16.29 -57.51 -20.29
C GLY A 178 -17.74 -57.37 -19.84
N ILE A 179 -18.13 -56.19 -19.36
CA ILE A 179 -19.52 -55.88 -18.98
C ILE A 179 -20.44 -55.95 -20.21
N THR A 180 -20.08 -55.32 -21.33
CA THR A 180 -20.85 -55.37 -22.58
C THR A 180 -21.03 -56.80 -23.10
N VAL A 181 -19.97 -57.61 -23.06
CA VAL A 181 -20.02 -59.02 -23.45
C VAL A 181 -20.93 -59.81 -22.49
N ALA A 182 -20.85 -59.55 -21.18
CA ALA A 182 -21.68 -60.23 -20.19
C ALA A 182 -23.18 -59.93 -20.38
N THR A 183 -23.54 -58.66 -20.57
CA THR A 183 -24.94 -58.24 -20.77
C THR A 183 -25.49 -58.71 -22.12
N GLY A 184 -24.67 -58.71 -23.17
CA GLY A 184 -25.01 -59.31 -24.47
C GLY A 184 -25.23 -60.83 -24.39
N GLY A 185 -24.41 -61.55 -23.60
CA GLY A 185 -24.62 -62.97 -23.33
C GLY A 185 -25.94 -63.26 -22.60
N GLY A 186 -26.31 -62.42 -21.62
CA GLY A 186 -27.61 -62.50 -20.93
C GLY A 186 -28.79 -62.28 -21.87
N LEU A 187 -28.67 -61.30 -22.78
CA LEU A 187 -29.67 -61.05 -23.81
C LEU A 187 -29.81 -62.24 -24.77
N ALA A 188 -28.70 -62.89 -25.15
CA ALA A 188 -28.71 -64.08 -25.99
C ALA A 188 -29.36 -65.29 -25.28
N ILE A 189 -29.16 -65.46 -23.96
CA ILE A 189 -29.88 -66.47 -23.17
C ILE A 189 -31.39 -66.22 -23.22
N ALA A 190 -31.83 -64.99 -22.97
CA ALA A 190 -33.25 -64.64 -22.98
C ALA A 190 -33.89 -64.83 -24.38
N ALA A 191 -33.19 -64.41 -25.44
CA ALA A 191 -33.63 -64.60 -26.81
C ALA A 191 -33.63 -66.09 -27.23
N GLY A 192 -32.64 -66.87 -26.79
CA GLY A 192 -32.55 -68.31 -27.02
C GLY A 192 -33.73 -69.06 -26.42
N LEU A 193 -34.06 -68.79 -25.15
CA LEU A 193 -35.22 -69.39 -24.48
C LEU A 193 -36.56 -68.99 -25.12
N CYS A 194 -36.70 -67.74 -25.55
CA CYS A 194 -37.94 -67.27 -26.15
C CYS A 194 -38.16 -67.82 -27.56
N GLN A 195 -37.14 -67.77 -28.42
CA GLN A 195 -37.30 -68.00 -29.87
C GLN A 195 -36.10 -68.64 -30.58
N GLY A 196 -34.88 -68.57 -30.02
CA GLY A 196 -33.64 -69.00 -30.71
C GLY A 196 -33.24 -70.47 -30.54
N GLY A 197 -33.84 -71.21 -29.61
CA GLY A 197 -33.47 -72.61 -29.35
C GLY A 197 -32.35 -72.77 -28.30
N PRO A 198 -32.12 -74.01 -27.81
CA PRO A 198 -31.15 -74.28 -26.75
C PRO A 198 -29.70 -74.00 -27.20
N GLY A 199 -29.38 -74.11 -28.50
CA GLY A 199 -28.07 -73.77 -29.02
C GLY A 199 -27.69 -72.30 -28.81
N VAL A 200 -28.63 -71.37 -29.04
CA VAL A 200 -28.45 -69.94 -28.78
C VAL A 200 -28.31 -69.69 -27.28
N THR A 201 -29.09 -70.37 -26.45
CA THR A 201 -29.01 -70.25 -24.98
C THR A 201 -27.65 -70.67 -24.43
N PHE A 202 -27.10 -71.82 -24.85
CA PHE A 202 -25.78 -72.27 -24.40
C PHE A 202 -24.64 -71.39 -24.93
N THR A 203 -24.78 -70.87 -26.15
CA THR A 203 -23.81 -69.91 -26.70
C THR A 203 -23.85 -68.61 -25.89
N GLY A 204 -25.03 -68.10 -25.56
CA GLY A 204 -25.21 -66.94 -24.68
C GLY A 204 -24.63 -67.15 -23.28
N ALA A 205 -24.78 -68.36 -22.71
CA ALA A 205 -24.18 -68.73 -21.42
C ALA A 205 -22.65 -68.70 -21.45
N ALA A 206 -22.02 -69.22 -22.51
CA ALA A 206 -20.57 -69.16 -22.68
C ALA A 206 -20.08 -67.71 -22.82
N VAL A 207 -20.78 -66.90 -23.63
CA VAL A 207 -20.46 -65.48 -23.83
C VAL A 207 -20.58 -64.70 -22.52
N LEU A 208 -21.67 -64.91 -21.76
CA LEU A 208 -21.88 -64.26 -20.46
C LEU A 208 -20.74 -64.60 -19.49
N ALA A 209 -20.40 -65.88 -19.37
CA ALA A 209 -19.35 -66.34 -18.47
C ALA A 209 -17.97 -65.74 -18.82
N LEU A 210 -17.62 -65.67 -20.10
CA LEU A 210 -16.37 -65.05 -20.57
C LEU A 210 -16.35 -63.54 -20.30
N GLY A 211 -17.46 -62.84 -20.53
CA GLY A 211 -17.59 -61.41 -20.22
C GLY A 211 -17.41 -61.12 -18.73
N LEU A 212 -18.05 -61.90 -17.86
CA LEU A 212 -17.90 -61.79 -16.41
C LEU A 212 -16.46 -62.04 -15.96
N LEU A 213 -15.79 -63.05 -16.53
CA LEU A 213 -14.40 -63.34 -16.21
C LEU A 213 -13.48 -62.18 -16.62
N ALA A 214 -13.66 -61.61 -17.81
CA ALA A 214 -12.91 -60.45 -18.27
C ALA A 214 -13.11 -59.25 -17.34
N ALA A 215 -14.35 -58.95 -16.97
CA ALA A 215 -14.67 -57.88 -16.01
C ALA A 215 -14.02 -58.13 -14.63
N ALA A 216 -14.08 -59.36 -14.12
CA ALA A 216 -13.49 -59.72 -12.83
C ALA A 216 -11.96 -59.62 -12.82
N LEU A 217 -11.30 -60.03 -13.90
CA LEU A 217 -9.84 -59.90 -14.07
C LEU A 217 -9.41 -58.43 -14.20
N ALA A 218 -10.20 -57.61 -14.91
CA ALA A 218 -9.95 -56.17 -15.01
C ALA A 218 -10.08 -55.46 -13.66
N VAL A 219 -11.15 -55.74 -12.90
CA VAL A 219 -11.37 -55.18 -11.55
C VAL A 219 -10.20 -55.44 -10.59
N ARG A 220 -9.52 -56.58 -10.74
CA ARG A 220 -8.32 -56.91 -9.94
C ARG A 220 -7.09 -56.08 -10.30
N ARG A 221 -6.98 -55.63 -11.55
CA ARG A 221 -5.82 -54.92 -12.11
C ARG A 221 -5.97 -53.40 -12.13
N ILE A 222 -7.17 -52.88 -11.90
CA ILE A 222 -7.41 -51.45 -11.76
C ILE A 222 -6.84 -51.01 -10.41
N ASP A 223 -5.70 -50.31 -10.41
CA ASP A 223 -5.25 -49.55 -9.23
C ASP A 223 -6.18 -48.35 -9.02
N PRO A 224 -6.46 -47.93 -7.78
CA PRO A 224 -7.26 -46.73 -7.55
C PRO A 224 -6.50 -45.54 -8.15
N PRO A 225 -7.04 -44.87 -9.19
CA PRO A 225 -6.35 -43.75 -9.80
C PRO A 225 -6.30 -42.57 -8.81
N ASP A 226 -5.11 -42.06 -8.55
CA ASP A 226 -4.93 -40.71 -8.03
C ASP A 226 -5.42 -39.73 -9.10
N GLN A 227 -6.67 -39.29 -8.92
CA GLN A 227 -7.30 -38.14 -9.57
C GLN A 227 -7.24 -38.09 -11.11
N VAL A 228 -8.27 -38.64 -11.76
CA VAL A 228 -8.62 -38.17 -13.12
C VAL A 228 -9.35 -36.83 -12.96
N ALA A 229 -8.61 -35.74 -13.14
CA ALA A 229 -9.20 -34.43 -13.35
C ALA A 229 -10.00 -34.48 -14.66
N VAL A 230 -11.32 -34.58 -14.56
CA VAL A 230 -12.21 -34.34 -15.70
C VAL A 230 -12.19 -32.84 -15.95
N ASP A 231 -11.28 -32.42 -16.82
CA ASP A 231 -11.18 -31.04 -17.27
C ASP A 231 -12.49 -30.61 -17.92
N VAL A 232 -13.11 -29.58 -17.34
CA VAL A 232 -14.31 -28.92 -17.86
C VAL A 232 -14.05 -28.26 -19.24
N ILE A 233 -12.78 -28.18 -19.65
CA ILE A 233 -12.28 -27.43 -20.82
C ILE A 233 -11.74 -28.36 -21.92
N ARG A 234 -11.92 -29.69 -21.83
CA ARG A 234 -11.57 -30.55 -22.96
C ARG A 234 -12.68 -30.56 -24.01
N ARG A 235 -12.28 -30.24 -25.25
CA ARG A 235 -13.12 -30.06 -26.44
C ARG A 235 -13.60 -31.42 -26.98
N ASP A 236 -14.31 -32.19 -26.17
CA ASP A 236 -14.75 -33.55 -26.51
C ASP A 236 -16.21 -33.55 -27.03
N SER A 237 -16.51 -32.70 -28.02
CA SER A 237 -17.83 -32.62 -28.65
C SER A 237 -18.12 -33.78 -29.61
N GLU A 238 -17.09 -34.51 -30.05
CA GLU A 238 -17.19 -35.55 -31.08
C GLU A 238 -18.08 -36.72 -30.62
N TYR A 239 -17.96 -37.16 -29.36
CA TYR A 239 -18.72 -38.30 -28.83
C TYR A 239 -20.22 -38.04 -28.64
N ALA A 240 -20.65 -36.77 -28.62
CA ALA A 240 -22.07 -36.43 -28.57
C ALA A 240 -22.70 -36.38 -29.97
N VAL A 241 -21.91 -36.01 -30.99
CA VAL A 241 -22.41 -35.85 -32.36
C VAL A 241 -22.52 -37.20 -33.08
N VAL A 242 -21.56 -38.11 -32.88
CA VAL A 242 -21.55 -39.41 -33.56
C VAL A 242 -22.84 -40.23 -33.32
N PRO A 243 -23.34 -40.39 -32.07
CA PRO A 243 -24.61 -41.07 -31.81
C PRO A 243 -25.81 -40.44 -32.52
N MET A 244 -25.89 -39.10 -32.51
CA MET A 244 -26.96 -38.36 -33.17
C MET A 244 -26.94 -38.56 -34.69
N VAL A 245 -25.76 -38.50 -35.31
CA VAL A 245 -25.60 -38.75 -36.75
C VAL A 245 -25.97 -40.19 -37.09
N ALA A 246 -25.57 -41.16 -36.27
CA ALA A 246 -25.93 -42.55 -36.45
C ALA A 246 -27.45 -42.78 -36.32
N MET A 247 -28.10 -42.17 -35.33
CA MET A 247 -29.56 -42.23 -35.17
C MET A 247 -30.29 -41.56 -36.32
N ALA A 248 -29.87 -40.36 -36.74
CA ALA A 248 -30.47 -39.65 -37.86
C ALA A 248 -30.32 -40.43 -39.18
N ALA A 249 -29.13 -40.98 -39.45
CA ALA A 249 -28.88 -41.81 -40.63
C ALA A 249 -29.74 -43.08 -40.61
N SER A 250 -29.82 -43.75 -39.45
CA SER A 250 -30.65 -44.94 -39.27
C SER A 250 -32.15 -44.63 -39.41
N ALA A 251 -32.62 -43.53 -38.83
CA ALA A 251 -34.00 -43.06 -38.94
C ALA A 251 -34.37 -42.73 -40.39
N MET A 252 -33.47 -42.02 -41.10
CA MET A 252 -33.63 -41.68 -42.51
C MET A 252 -33.69 -42.95 -43.38
N TYR A 253 -32.78 -43.90 -43.16
CA TYR A 253 -32.78 -45.18 -43.85
C TYR A 253 -34.10 -45.95 -43.62
N HIS A 254 -34.61 -45.97 -42.38
CA HIS A 254 -35.88 -46.62 -42.06
C HIS A 254 -37.07 -46.01 -42.80
N LEU A 255 -37.14 -44.67 -42.85
CA LEU A 255 -38.17 -43.94 -43.59
C LEU A 255 -38.09 -44.17 -45.10
N PHE A 256 -36.87 -44.23 -45.68
CA PHE A 256 -36.69 -44.52 -47.10
C PHE A 256 -37.15 -45.91 -47.52
N GLN A 257 -37.23 -46.85 -46.57
CA GLN A 257 -37.76 -48.19 -46.81
C GLN A 257 -39.28 -48.26 -46.55
N ASP A 258 -39.98 -47.13 -46.41
CA ASP A 258 -41.39 -47.04 -46.02
C ASP A 258 -41.70 -47.48 -44.58
N GLY A 259 -40.71 -47.42 -43.68
CA GLY A 259 -40.86 -47.72 -42.26
C GLY A 259 -41.63 -46.68 -41.47
N ARG A 260 -42.30 -47.14 -40.40
CA ARG A 260 -43.02 -46.29 -39.45
C ARG A 260 -42.42 -46.44 -38.05
N PHE A 261 -42.34 -45.33 -37.32
CA PHE A 261 -41.84 -45.35 -35.96
C PHE A 261 -42.91 -45.82 -34.99
N ASP A 262 -42.72 -47.03 -34.45
CA ASP A 262 -43.54 -47.58 -33.37
C ASP A 262 -43.21 -46.92 -32.02
N GLY A 263 -44.09 -47.10 -31.04
CA GLY A 263 -43.94 -46.56 -29.69
C GLY A 263 -42.54 -46.69 -29.07
N PRO A 264 -41.87 -47.87 -29.11
CA PRO A 264 -40.51 -48.03 -28.60
C PRO A 264 -39.47 -47.13 -29.28
N ALA A 265 -39.56 -46.93 -30.59
CA ALA A 265 -38.65 -46.06 -31.33
C ALA A 265 -38.85 -44.58 -30.98
N ILE A 266 -40.11 -44.16 -30.80
CA ILE A 266 -40.46 -42.80 -30.36
C ILE A 266 -39.93 -42.53 -28.95
N VAL A 267 -40.07 -43.50 -28.04
CA VAL A 267 -39.54 -43.40 -26.67
C VAL A 267 -38.01 -43.30 -26.69
N ALA A 268 -37.32 -44.10 -27.52
CA ALA A 268 -35.85 -44.03 -27.66
C ALA A 268 -35.39 -42.62 -28.06
N GLY A 269 -35.97 -42.08 -29.14
CA GLY A 269 -35.60 -40.78 -29.67
C GLY A 269 -35.93 -39.64 -28.70
N SER A 270 -37.04 -39.77 -27.97
CA SER A 270 -37.39 -38.81 -26.92
C SER A 270 -36.37 -38.82 -25.77
N ILE A 271 -35.96 -40.00 -25.28
CA ILE A 271 -34.96 -40.13 -24.22
C ILE A 271 -33.64 -39.52 -24.65
N GLU A 272 -33.17 -39.81 -25.86
CA GLU A 272 -31.93 -39.22 -26.39
C GLU A 272 -32.03 -37.69 -26.47
N GLY A 273 -33.12 -37.16 -27.06
CA GLY A 273 -33.34 -35.73 -27.20
C GLY A 273 -33.37 -34.99 -25.86
N PHE A 274 -34.11 -35.50 -24.88
CA PHE A 274 -34.15 -34.91 -23.53
C PHE A 274 -32.82 -35.05 -22.79
N ALA A 275 -32.12 -36.19 -22.94
CA ALA A 275 -30.80 -36.38 -22.35
C ALA A 275 -29.78 -35.39 -22.93
N LEU A 276 -29.85 -35.12 -24.24
CA LEU A 276 -29.02 -34.12 -24.90
C LEU A 276 -29.31 -32.71 -24.39
N VAL A 277 -30.59 -32.32 -24.31
CA VAL A 277 -30.98 -30.99 -23.80
C VAL A 277 -30.51 -30.82 -22.35
N ALA A 278 -30.73 -31.82 -21.49
CA ALA A 278 -30.26 -31.80 -20.11
C ALA A 278 -28.73 -31.68 -20.02
N ARG A 279 -28.01 -32.43 -20.86
CA ARG A 279 -26.54 -32.40 -20.93
C ARG A 279 -26.01 -31.04 -21.38
N GLN A 280 -26.64 -30.41 -22.38
CA GLN A 280 -26.27 -29.08 -22.85
C GLN A 280 -26.59 -28.00 -21.80
N TYR A 281 -27.74 -28.10 -21.12
CA TYR A 281 -28.11 -27.19 -20.04
C TYR A 281 -27.09 -27.19 -18.90
N LEU A 282 -26.69 -28.38 -18.42
CA LEU A 282 -25.66 -28.51 -17.38
C LEU A 282 -24.32 -27.93 -17.83
N THR A 283 -23.94 -28.15 -19.09
CA THR A 283 -22.69 -27.61 -19.65
C THR A 283 -22.72 -26.08 -19.71
N LEU A 284 -23.81 -25.48 -20.18
CA LEU A 284 -23.97 -24.02 -20.22
C LEU A 284 -23.97 -23.39 -18.82
N HIS A 285 -24.62 -24.04 -17.85
CA HIS A 285 -24.65 -23.57 -16.47
C HIS A 285 -23.24 -23.57 -15.85
N ASP A 286 -22.47 -24.64 -16.04
CA ASP A 286 -21.09 -24.74 -15.57
C ASP A 286 -20.18 -23.70 -16.24
N VAL A 287 -20.31 -23.49 -17.55
CA VAL A 287 -19.55 -22.47 -18.29
C VAL A 287 -19.86 -21.06 -17.77
N ARG A 288 -21.12 -20.74 -17.53
CA ARG A 288 -21.53 -19.44 -16.95
C ARG A 288 -20.97 -19.25 -15.55
N ALA A 289 -21.04 -20.27 -14.70
CA ALA A 289 -20.47 -20.21 -13.35
C ALA A 289 -18.95 -20.03 -13.38
N TYR A 290 -18.25 -20.73 -14.29
CA TYR A 290 -16.81 -20.57 -14.48
C TYR A 290 -16.44 -19.17 -14.99
N ALA A 291 -17.15 -18.66 -16.00
CA ALA A 291 -16.93 -17.32 -16.54
C ALA A 291 -17.13 -16.23 -15.48
N ARG A 292 -18.16 -16.35 -14.62
CA ARG A 292 -18.36 -15.43 -13.49
C ARG A 292 -17.19 -15.47 -12.51
N ARG A 293 -16.75 -16.66 -12.10
CA ARG A 293 -15.58 -16.80 -11.20
C ARG A 293 -14.30 -16.25 -11.81
N LEU A 294 -14.11 -16.42 -13.12
CA LEU A 294 -12.97 -15.85 -13.83
C LEU A 294 -13.04 -14.32 -13.85
N ALA A 295 -14.20 -13.74 -14.16
CA ALA A 295 -14.41 -12.30 -14.16
C ALA A 295 -14.22 -11.69 -12.76
N GLU A 296 -14.73 -12.34 -11.71
CA GLU A 296 -14.52 -11.92 -10.31
C GLU A 296 -13.04 -11.96 -9.92
N ARG A 297 -12.34 -13.03 -10.29
CA ARG A 297 -10.88 -13.14 -10.06
C ARG A 297 -10.11 -12.08 -10.83
N GLU A 298 -10.45 -11.84 -12.08
CA GLU A 298 -9.81 -10.83 -12.91
C GLU A 298 -10.04 -9.41 -12.38
N ALA A 299 -11.25 -9.11 -11.92
CA ALA A 299 -11.56 -7.84 -11.24
C ALA A 299 -10.74 -7.67 -9.96
N HIS A 300 -10.64 -8.72 -9.14
CA HIS A 300 -9.82 -8.73 -7.93
C HIS A 300 -8.33 -8.55 -8.24
N PHE A 301 -7.79 -9.22 -9.27
CA PHE A 301 -6.40 -9.03 -9.72
C PHE A 301 -6.14 -7.62 -10.26
N ARG A 302 -7.08 -7.03 -11.01
CA ARG A 302 -6.96 -5.63 -11.45
C ARG A 302 -6.95 -4.67 -10.27
N GLN A 303 -7.77 -4.92 -9.24
CA GLN A 303 -7.79 -4.10 -8.02
C GLN A 303 -6.45 -4.20 -7.26
N LEU A 304 -5.88 -5.40 -7.14
CA LEU A 304 -4.55 -5.62 -6.56
C LEU A 304 -3.42 -4.98 -7.39
N ALA A 305 -3.55 -4.93 -8.71
CA ALA A 305 -2.51 -4.37 -9.58
C ALA A 305 -2.33 -2.85 -9.42
N HIS A 306 -3.37 -2.13 -8.97
CA HIS A 306 -3.38 -0.66 -8.90
C HIS A 306 -3.53 -0.09 -7.49
N THR A 307 -3.63 -0.93 -6.46
CA THR A 307 -3.85 -0.51 -5.06
C THR A 307 -2.67 -0.97 -4.19
N ASP A 308 -2.31 -0.16 -3.20
CA ASP A 308 -1.38 -0.54 -2.13
C ASP A 308 -2.12 -1.30 -1.03
N ALA A 309 -1.64 -2.50 -0.67
CA ALA A 309 -2.37 -3.39 0.25
C ALA A 309 -2.39 -2.89 1.70
N LEU A 310 -1.35 -2.17 2.14
CA LEU A 310 -1.26 -1.67 3.51
C LEU A 310 -2.18 -0.47 3.74
N THR A 311 -2.10 0.52 2.85
CA THR A 311 -2.81 1.78 3.04
C THR A 311 -4.17 1.78 2.37
N GLY A 312 -4.41 0.90 1.39
CA GLY A 312 -5.58 0.85 0.52
C GLY A 312 -5.69 2.05 -0.43
N LEU A 313 -4.61 2.83 -0.60
CA LEU A 313 -4.51 3.90 -1.60
C LEU A 313 -4.17 3.33 -2.98
N ALA A 314 -4.18 4.15 -4.03
CA ALA A 314 -3.56 3.73 -5.28
C ALA A 314 -2.07 3.43 -5.06
N ASN A 315 -1.52 2.45 -5.79
CA ASN A 315 -0.07 2.28 -5.85
C ASN A 315 0.50 3.14 -7.00
N ARG A 316 1.83 3.13 -7.18
CA ARG A 316 2.49 3.85 -8.27
C ARG A 316 1.89 3.59 -9.66
N ARG A 317 1.47 2.36 -9.95
CA ARG A 317 0.83 2.03 -11.24
C ARG A 317 -0.55 2.65 -11.36
N GLY A 318 -1.33 2.65 -10.28
CA GLY A 318 -2.64 3.32 -10.21
C GLY A 318 -2.53 4.83 -10.43
N LEU A 319 -1.53 5.47 -9.83
CA LEU A 319 -1.24 6.90 -10.04
C LEU A 319 -0.89 7.19 -11.50
N LEU A 320 0.07 6.46 -12.08
CA LEU A 320 0.49 6.66 -13.47
C LEU A 320 -0.68 6.50 -14.44
N GLN A 321 -1.53 5.49 -14.24
CA GLN A 321 -2.72 5.30 -15.07
C GLN A 321 -3.69 6.49 -14.98
N ALA A 322 -3.88 7.06 -13.79
CA ALA A 322 -4.71 8.25 -13.63
C ALA A 322 -4.08 9.48 -14.32
N MET A 323 -2.78 9.69 -14.16
CA MET A 323 -2.05 10.78 -14.82
C MET A 323 -2.14 10.69 -16.35
N HIS A 324 -1.93 9.50 -16.94
CA HIS A 324 -2.06 9.30 -18.38
C HIS A 324 -3.49 9.58 -18.87
N ARG A 325 -4.52 9.13 -18.15
CA ARG A 325 -5.92 9.44 -18.49
C ARG A 325 -6.19 10.95 -18.46
N SER A 326 -5.68 11.65 -17.44
CA SER A 326 -5.83 13.10 -17.35
C SER A 326 -5.07 13.83 -18.45
N ALA A 327 -3.89 13.35 -18.85
CA ALA A 327 -3.12 13.89 -19.97
C ALA A 327 -3.83 13.70 -21.32
N GLU A 328 -4.35 12.50 -21.60
CA GLU A 328 -5.14 12.19 -22.80
C GLU A 328 -6.40 13.07 -22.89
N ALA A 329 -7.08 13.26 -21.76
CA ALA A 329 -8.25 14.12 -21.66
C ALA A 329 -7.92 15.63 -21.55
N ARG A 330 -6.63 16.00 -21.54
CA ARG A 330 -6.12 17.38 -21.35
C ARG A 330 -6.74 18.09 -20.14
N VAL A 331 -6.99 17.35 -19.06
CA VAL A 331 -7.54 17.92 -17.84
C VAL A 331 -6.43 18.59 -17.04
N PRO A 332 -6.55 19.88 -16.67
CA PRO A 332 -5.61 20.54 -15.76
C PRO A 332 -5.45 19.74 -14.46
N CYS A 333 -4.23 19.41 -14.09
CA CYS A 333 -3.91 18.66 -12.90
C CYS A 333 -2.68 19.24 -12.20
N VAL A 334 -2.62 19.00 -10.90
CA VAL A 334 -1.48 19.28 -10.04
C VAL A 334 -1.13 18.01 -9.28
N LEU A 335 0.15 17.68 -9.27
CA LEU A 335 0.70 16.57 -8.51
C LEU A 335 1.37 17.11 -7.24
N LEU A 336 0.96 16.58 -6.10
CA LEU A 336 1.63 16.75 -4.82
C LEU A 336 2.45 15.49 -4.55
N GLY A 337 3.77 15.62 -4.41
CA GLY A 337 4.63 14.60 -3.82
C GLY A 337 4.75 14.85 -2.31
N LEU A 338 4.66 13.80 -1.50
CA LEU A 338 4.70 13.88 -0.04
C LEU A 338 5.69 12.86 0.52
N ASP A 339 6.39 13.24 1.58
CA ASP A 339 7.31 12.36 2.30
C ASP A 339 7.25 12.60 3.80
N LEU A 340 7.18 11.52 4.59
CA LEU A 340 7.10 11.59 6.04
C LEU A 340 8.49 11.79 6.64
N ASP A 341 8.73 12.97 7.21
CA ASP A 341 10.04 13.33 7.73
C ASP A 341 10.41 12.47 8.96
N GLY A 342 11.52 11.75 8.88
CA GLY A 342 12.03 10.97 10.01
C GLY A 342 11.30 9.64 10.26
N PHE A 343 10.49 9.16 9.31
CA PHE A 343 9.77 7.88 9.44
C PHE A 343 10.69 6.69 9.70
N LYS A 344 11.92 6.69 9.15
CA LYS A 344 12.92 5.68 9.46
C LYS A 344 13.22 5.56 10.96
N ASN A 345 13.29 6.68 11.69
CA ASN A 345 13.53 6.67 13.13
C ASN A 345 12.36 6.01 13.90
N VAL A 346 11.14 6.08 13.38
CA VAL A 346 9.99 5.38 13.97
C VAL A 346 10.16 3.87 13.82
N ASN A 347 10.51 3.39 12.64
CA ASN A 347 10.80 1.96 12.42
C ASN A 347 11.95 1.48 13.30
N ASP A 348 13.04 2.26 13.37
CA ASP A 348 14.25 1.86 14.11
C ASP A 348 14.01 1.84 15.63
N MET A 349 13.18 2.75 16.16
CA MET A 349 12.90 2.82 17.61
C MET A 349 11.69 2.01 18.08
N ARG A 350 10.65 1.85 17.24
CA ARG A 350 9.36 1.23 17.63
C ARG A 350 8.95 0.03 16.77
N GLY A 351 9.81 -0.39 15.85
CA GLY A 351 9.57 -1.56 15.01
C GLY A 351 8.64 -1.30 13.83
N HIS A 352 8.66 -2.26 12.89
CA HIS A 352 7.93 -2.15 11.63
C HIS A 352 6.41 -2.20 11.79
N ASP A 353 5.87 -2.91 12.80
CA ASP A 353 4.42 -2.98 13.01
C ASP A 353 3.80 -1.61 13.34
N VAL A 354 4.49 -0.81 14.17
CA VAL A 354 4.10 0.57 14.47
C VAL A 354 4.25 1.47 13.24
N GLY A 355 5.33 1.29 12.47
CA GLY A 355 5.50 1.99 11.20
C GLY A 355 4.37 1.71 10.21
N ASP A 356 3.97 0.45 10.07
CA ASP A 356 2.88 0.03 9.20
C ASP A 356 1.52 0.61 9.65
N ALA A 357 1.26 0.65 10.96
CA ALA A 357 0.07 1.29 11.51
C ALA A 357 0.04 2.81 11.23
N VAL A 358 1.19 3.49 11.35
CA VAL A 358 1.33 4.91 10.99
C VAL A 358 1.05 5.13 9.50
N LEU A 359 1.60 4.30 8.62
CA LEU A 359 1.37 4.39 7.17
C LEU A 359 -0.10 4.16 6.80
N ALA A 360 -0.75 3.18 7.42
CA ALA A 360 -2.18 2.93 7.23
C ALA A 360 -3.03 4.15 7.65
N GLU A 361 -2.67 4.78 8.77
CA GLU A 361 -3.33 6.00 9.26
C GLU A 361 -3.07 7.21 8.34
N VAL A 362 -1.87 7.37 7.78
CA VAL A 362 -1.57 8.36 6.73
C VAL A 362 -2.52 8.16 5.53
N GLY A 363 -2.69 6.91 5.09
CA GLY A 363 -3.63 6.57 4.02
C GLY A 363 -5.08 6.97 4.33
N ARG A 364 -5.52 6.76 5.58
CA ARG A 364 -6.85 7.19 6.06
C ARG A 364 -6.99 8.71 6.07
N ARG A 365 -6.01 9.43 6.61
CA ARG A 365 -5.98 10.90 6.67
C ARG A 365 -6.00 11.54 5.28
N LEU A 366 -5.21 11.01 4.34
CA LEU A 366 -5.22 11.46 2.95
C LEU A 366 -6.60 11.31 2.34
N ARG A 367 -7.21 10.11 2.36
CA ARG A 367 -8.56 9.92 1.80
C ARG A 367 -9.62 10.83 2.41
N GLY A 368 -9.59 11.03 3.73
CA GLY A 368 -10.58 11.86 4.43
C GLY A 368 -10.50 13.35 4.11
N ASN A 369 -9.40 13.82 3.50
CA ASN A 369 -9.15 15.23 3.23
C ASN A 369 -9.14 15.59 1.74
N LEU A 370 -9.54 14.67 0.87
CA LEU A 370 -9.59 14.85 -0.57
C LEU A 370 -11.04 14.85 -1.09
N ARG A 371 -11.28 15.60 -2.17
CA ARG A 371 -12.62 15.68 -2.80
C ARG A 371 -12.84 14.51 -3.77
N PRO A 372 -14.09 14.20 -4.13
CA PRO A 372 -14.39 13.27 -5.22
C PRO A 372 -13.66 13.71 -6.51
N GLY A 373 -12.88 12.80 -7.09
CA GLY A 373 -12.08 13.05 -8.29
C GLY A 373 -10.57 13.23 -8.05
N ASP A 374 -10.15 13.57 -6.83
CA ASP A 374 -8.72 13.56 -6.47
C ASP A 374 -8.28 12.12 -6.15
N LEU A 375 -7.00 11.82 -6.40
CA LEU A 375 -6.44 10.49 -6.20
C LEU A 375 -5.23 10.55 -5.26
N ALA A 376 -5.32 9.89 -4.11
CA ALA A 376 -4.15 9.61 -3.26
C ALA A 376 -3.51 8.28 -3.63
N ALA A 377 -2.18 8.26 -3.64
CA ALA A 377 -1.36 7.10 -3.92
C ALA A 377 -0.19 6.97 -2.93
N ARG A 378 0.26 5.74 -2.70
CA ARG A 378 1.53 5.43 -2.06
C ARG A 378 2.53 4.96 -3.11
N LEU A 379 3.69 5.60 -3.16
CA LEU A 379 4.74 5.30 -4.15
C LEU A 379 5.66 4.16 -3.69
N GLY A 380 5.89 4.08 -2.37
CA GLY A 380 6.70 3.07 -1.70
C GLY A 380 7.30 3.66 -0.42
N GLY A 381 7.65 2.82 0.57
CA GLY A 381 8.20 3.32 1.84
C GLY A 381 7.27 4.34 2.52
N ASP A 382 7.81 5.51 2.80
CA ASP A 382 7.19 6.71 3.37
C ASP A 382 6.76 7.76 2.33
N GLU A 383 6.86 7.45 1.04
CA GLU A 383 6.51 8.36 -0.05
C GLU A 383 5.04 8.19 -0.49
N PHE A 384 4.34 9.32 -0.55
CA PHE A 384 2.95 9.42 -1.00
C PHE A 384 2.82 10.45 -2.12
N ALA A 385 1.72 10.38 -2.85
CA ALA A 385 1.38 11.36 -3.85
C ALA A 385 -0.12 11.64 -3.86
N VAL A 386 -0.49 12.86 -4.23
CA VAL A 386 -1.88 13.23 -4.50
C VAL A 386 -1.95 13.87 -5.88
N LEU A 387 -2.75 13.28 -6.77
CA LEU A 387 -3.12 13.88 -8.04
C LEU A 387 -4.46 14.61 -7.86
N MET A 388 -4.42 15.92 -8.05
CA MET A 388 -5.60 16.78 -7.99
C MET A 388 -5.93 17.32 -9.37
N HIS A 389 -7.22 17.39 -9.69
CA HIS A 389 -7.68 18.16 -10.85
C HIS A 389 -7.72 19.65 -10.50
N GLY A 390 -7.55 20.55 -11.47
CA GLY A 390 -7.63 22.00 -11.27
C GLY A 390 -6.27 22.70 -11.25
N GLY A 391 -6.24 23.89 -10.65
CA GLY A 391 -5.09 24.80 -10.71
C GLY A 391 -4.17 24.77 -9.48
N PRO A 392 -2.94 25.31 -9.59
CA PRO A 392 -1.96 25.33 -8.50
C PRO A 392 -2.41 26.04 -7.22
N ALA A 393 -3.28 27.05 -7.32
CA ALA A 393 -3.80 27.78 -6.17
C ALA A 393 -4.69 26.89 -5.27
N GLU A 394 -5.60 26.12 -5.87
CA GLU A 394 -6.44 25.15 -5.12
C GLU A 394 -5.58 24.07 -4.49
N ALA A 395 -4.60 23.56 -5.23
CA ALA A 395 -3.67 22.54 -4.74
C ALA A 395 -2.84 23.04 -3.55
N GLY A 396 -2.45 24.32 -3.54
CA GLY A 396 -1.76 24.94 -2.40
C GLY A 396 -2.59 24.92 -1.11
N VAL A 397 -3.87 25.28 -1.19
CA VAL A 397 -4.79 25.22 -0.03
C VAL A 397 -4.94 23.80 0.49
N VAL A 398 -5.00 22.81 -0.41
CA VAL A 398 -5.06 21.39 -0.01
C VAL A 398 -3.74 20.93 0.59
N ALA A 399 -2.60 21.34 0.04
CA ALA A 399 -1.29 21.04 0.61
C ALA A 399 -1.15 21.58 2.03
N GLU A 400 -1.59 22.81 2.32
CA GLU A 400 -1.58 23.39 3.68
C GLU A 400 -2.47 22.61 4.65
N ARG A 401 -3.62 22.13 4.17
CA ARG A 401 -4.49 21.26 4.97
C ARG A 401 -3.81 19.92 5.24
N LEU A 402 -3.21 19.29 4.22
CA LEU A 402 -2.52 18.01 4.36
C LEU A 402 -1.30 18.12 5.28
N LEU A 403 -0.52 19.19 5.18
CA LEU A 403 0.62 19.47 6.05
C LEU A 403 0.19 19.45 7.53
N ARG A 404 -0.90 20.17 7.87
CA ARG A 404 -1.43 20.20 9.24
C ARG A 404 -2.01 18.86 9.70
N VAL A 405 -2.79 18.19 8.85
CA VAL A 405 -3.46 16.93 9.22
C VAL A 405 -2.47 15.79 9.39
N LEU A 406 -1.46 15.72 8.52
CA LEU A 406 -0.41 14.70 8.60
C LEU A 406 0.60 15.03 9.70
N GLY A 407 0.83 16.31 10.03
CA GLY A 407 1.66 16.72 11.16
C GLY A 407 1.07 16.45 12.56
N GLY A 408 -0.20 16.01 12.65
CA GLY A 408 -0.86 15.70 13.92
C GLY A 408 -0.41 14.36 14.52
N ALA A 409 -0.54 14.22 15.85
CA ALA A 409 -0.15 13.00 16.59
C ALA A 409 -0.81 11.72 16.04
N TYR A 410 -0.05 10.64 15.96
CA TYR A 410 -0.51 9.30 15.59
C TYR A 410 -0.64 8.45 16.85
N GLU A 411 -1.87 8.18 17.28
CA GLU A 411 -2.15 7.37 18.47
C GLU A 411 -1.77 5.90 18.24
N GLN A 412 -0.90 5.37 19.09
CA GLN A 412 -0.44 3.98 19.08
C GLN A 412 -0.52 3.39 20.49
N SER A 413 -0.56 2.07 20.62
CA SER A 413 -0.65 1.37 21.91
C SER A 413 0.48 1.71 22.88
N GLU A 414 1.63 2.11 22.35
CA GLU A 414 2.85 2.47 23.09
C GLU A 414 3.01 3.99 23.31
N GLY A 415 1.99 4.78 22.97
CA GLY A 415 1.96 6.24 23.08
C GLY A 415 2.11 6.96 21.73
N PRO A 416 1.79 8.26 21.67
CA PRO A 416 1.69 9.00 20.41
C PRO A 416 3.02 9.09 19.67
N VAL A 417 2.95 9.00 18.33
CA VAL A 417 4.07 9.25 17.41
C VAL A 417 3.85 10.61 16.75
N PHE A 418 4.89 11.44 16.71
CA PHE A 418 4.89 12.74 16.06
C PHE A 418 5.80 12.70 14.84
N LEU A 419 5.26 13.05 13.68
CA LEU A 419 5.96 13.13 12.40
C LEU A 419 5.57 14.42 11.72
N SER A 420 6.48 15.00 10.95
CA SER A 420 6.16 16.05 9.98
C SER A 420 6.10 15.48 8.56
N VAL A 421 5.59 16.28 7.62
CA VAL A 421 5.56 15.90 6.21
C VAL A 421 6.16 17.02 5.38
N SER A 422 7.01 16.67 4.42
CA SER A 422 7.47 17.58 3.38
C SER A 422 6.60 17.39 2.14
N ILE A 423 6.16 18.47 1.49
CA ILE A 423 5.26 18.42 0.32
C ILE A 423 5.83 19.22 -0.85
N GLY A 424 5.96 18.60 -2.01
CA GLY A 424 6.31 19.25 -3.28
C GLY A 424 5.12 19.34 -4.23
N LEU A 425 4.84 20.50 -4.83
CA LEU A 425 3.76 20.69 -5.80
C LEU A 425 4.29 20.96 -7.20
N ALA A 426 3.71 20.32 -8.22
CA ALA A 426 3.91 20.69 -9.62
C ALA A 426 2.60 20.62 -10.40
N GLY A 427 2.34 21.61 -11.26
CA GLY A 427 1.21 21.59 -12.20
C GLY A 427 1.64 21.19 -13.61
N TRP A 428 0.68 20.88 -14.47
CA TRP A 428 0.95 20.71 -15.90
C TRP A 428 1.68 21.92 -16.50
N ALA A 429 2.59 21.63 -17.44
CA ALA A 429 3.03 22.61 -18.42
C ALA A 429 1.92 22.86 -19.46
N GLU A 430 2.13 23.78 -20.42
CA GLU A 430 1.17 24.01 -21.51
C GLU A 430 0.85 22.72 -22.28
N GLU A 431 1.83 21.82 -22.41
CA GLU A 431 1.64 20.47 -22.92
C GLU A 431 1.74 19.42 -21.78
N PRO A 432 0.74 18.53 -21.63
CA PRO A 432 0.79 17.48 -20.62
C PRO A 432 1.89 16.45 -20.87
N ASP A 433 2.88 16.37 -19.98
CA ASP A 433 3.94 15.35 -19.95
C ASP A 433 4.08 14.71 -18.55
N VAL A 434 3.62 13.46 -18.43
CA VAL A 434 3.55 12.72 -17.16
C VAL A 434 4.93 12.59 -16.51
N GLU A 435 5.98 12.34 -17.29
CA GLU A 435 7.33 12.17 -16.75
C GLU A 435 7.87 13.50 -16.22
N LEU A 436 7.64 14.59 -16.96
CA LEU A 436 8.04 15.92 -16.56
C LEU A 436 7.32 16.36 -15.27
N LEU A 437 6.02 16.11 -15.17
CA LEU A 437 5.22 16.43 -13.99
C LEU A 437 5.73 15.69 -12.73
N LEU A 438 6.07 14.41 -12.85
CA LEU A 438 6.67 13.63 -11.78
C LEU A 438 8.02 14.21 -11.34
N ARG A 439 8.90 14.53 -12.31
CA ARG A 439 10.21 15.12 -12.02
C ARG A 439 10.10 16.47 -11.32
N HIS A 440 9.16 17.31 -11.74
CA HIS A 440 8.93 18.62 -11.12
C HIS A 440 8.39 18.49 -9.69
N ALA A 441 7.45 17.57 -9.43
CA ALA A 441 6.93 17.35 -8.09
C ALA A 441 8.01 16.79 -7.14
N ASP A 442 8.85 15.86 -7.63
CA ASP A 442 9.99 15.33 -6.87
C ASP A 442 11.04 16.41 -6.57
N ALA A 443 11.36 17.26 -7.54
CA ALA A 443 12.28 18.38 -7.34
C ALA A 443 11.79 19.35 -6.26
N ALA A 444 10.50 19.70 -6.29
CA ALA A 444 9.88 20.54 -5.26
C ALA A 444 9.90 19.87 -3.88
N LEU A 445 9.64 18.55 -3.81
CA LEU A 445 9.68 17.79 -2.56
C LEU A 445 11.09 17.74 -1.96
N ARG A 446 12.12 17.50 -2.79
CA ARG A 446 13.52 17.54 -2.35
C ARG A 446 13.89 18.92 -1.81
N TYR A 447 13.40 19.98 -2.44
CA TYR A 447 13.62 21.34 -1.93
C TYR A 447 12.92 21.57 -0.58
N ALA A 448 11.68 21.10 -0.40
CA ALA A 448 11.00 21.16 0.90
C ALA A 448 11.84 20.50 2.02
N LYS A 449 12.44 19.35 1.73
CA LYS A 449 13.33 18.66 2.68
C LYS A 449 14.61 19.43 3.01
N GLN A 450 15.22 20.05 1.99
CA GLN A 450 16.47 20.80 2.13
C GLN A 450 16.29 22.19 2.74
N SER A 451 15.07 22.72 2.76
CA SER A 451 14.73 24.04 3.30
C SER A 451 14.12 23.97 4.71
N GLY A 452 14.46 22.91 5.46
CA GLY A 452 14.07 22.75 6.87
C GLY A 452 12.93 21.76 7.15
N LYS A 453 12.45 21.01 6.14
CA LYS A 453 11.36 20.02 6.26
C LYS A 453 10.05 20.64 6.77
N ASN A 454 9.02 19.82 6.99
CA ASN A 454 7.70 20.27 7.50
C ASN A 454 7.13 21.49 6.75
N ARG A 455 7.24 21.48 5.43
CA ARG A 455 6.85 22.62 4.60
C ARG A 455 6.36 22.19 3.23
N ILE A 456 5.79 23.17 2.55
CA ILE A 456 5.25 23.03 1.22
C ILE A 456 6.11 23.87 0.28
N GLU A 457 6.56 23.25 -0.81
CA GLU A 457 7.29 23.93 -1.86
C GLU A 457 6.63 23.66 -3.20
N ARG A 458 6.51 24.70 -4.02
CA ARG A 458 5.93 24.60 -5.35
C ARG A 458 7.03 24.65 -6.38
N TYR A 459 6.94 23.87 -7.45
CA TYR A 459 7.83 23.95 -8.60
C TYR A 459 7.55 25.20 -9.45
N ASP A 460 8.64 25.84 -9.88
CA ASP A 460 8.80 27.03 -10.72
C ASP A 460 10.17 26.88 -11.41
N GLY A 461 10.29 27.27 -12.69
CA GLY A 461 11.55 27.18 -13.44
C GLY A 461 12.72 27.97 -12.82
N ALA A 462 12.43 28.90 -11.91
CA ALA A 462 13.43 29.57 -11.09
C ALA A 462 14.18 28.63 -10.11
N TYR A 463 13.56 27.54 -9.64
CA TYR A 463 14.15 26.63 -8.65
C TYR A 463 15.28 25.79 -9.19
N ASP A 464 15.20 25.43 -10.47
CA ASP A 464 16.25 24.67 -11.12
C ASP A 464 17.58 25.46 -11.10
N ARG A 465 17.50 26.80 -11.15
CA ARG A 465 18.66 27.69 -10.93
C ARG A 465 19.07 27.77 -9.47
N LEU A 466 18.12 27.80 -8.52
CA LEU A 466 18.41 27.85 -7.08
C LEU A 466 19.11 26.57 -6.60
N LEU A 467 18.64 25.39 -7.02
CA LEU A 467 19.29 24.11 -6.72
C LEU A 467 20.69 24.02 -7.33
N ARG A 468 20.84 24.42 -8.60
CA ARG A 468 22.17 24.51 -9.23
C ARG A 468 23.07 25.46 -8.44
N ARG A 469 22.59 26.65 -8.09
CA ARG A 469 23.33 27.63 -7.29
C ARG A 469 23.74 27.07 -5.93
N ARG A 470 22.84 26.45 -5.17
CA ARG A 470 23.16 25.83 -3.87
C ARG A 470 24.22 24.74 -4.02
N THR A 471 24.08 23.86 -5.01
CA THR A 471 25.05 22.78 -5.27
C THR A 471 26.43 23.34 -5.63
N THR A 472 26.48 24.38 -6.46
CA THR A 472 27.72 25.10 -6.77
C THR A 472 28.34 25.69 -5.51
N LEU A 473 27.55 26.39 -4.69
CA LEU A 473 28.05 26.98 -3.44
C LEU A 473 28.61 25.92 -2.49
N GLU A 474 27.98 24.76 -2.37
CA GLU A 474 28.45 23.69 -1.48
C GLU A 474 29.81 23.12 -1.94
N HIS A 475 29.96 22.96 -3.26
CA HIS A 475 31.21 22.50 -3.84
C HIS A 475 32.31 23.54 -3.64
N GLU A 476 32.02 24.80 -3.94
CA GLU A 476 33.00 25.88 -3.98
C GLU A 476 33.42 26.36 -2.58
N LEU A 477 32.52 26.36 -1.60
CA LEU A 477 32.81 26.83 -0.24
C LEU A 477 33.99 26.10 0.41
N ARG A 478 34.22 24.83 0.06
CA ARG A 478 35.31 24.01 0.61
C ARG A 478 36.71 24.57 0.32
N GLY A 479 36.87 25.36 -0.74
CA GLY A 479 38.14 25.98 -1.12
C GLY A 479 38.13 27.51 -1.11
N ALA A 480 37.06 28.13 -0.58
CA ALA A 480 36.88 29.59 -0.63
C ALA A 480 37.91 30.34 0.22
N ILE A 481 38.44 29.72 1.29
CA ILE A 481 39.52 30.29 2.12
C ILE A 481 40.82 30.33 1.30
N GLU A 482 41.22 29.23 0.69
CA GLU A 482 42.48 29.09 -0.04
C GLU A 482 42.54 29.94 -1.31
N ARG A 483 41.38 30.38 -1.81
CA ARG A 483 41.25 31.23 -3.00
C ARG A 483 41.04 32.71 -2.71
N ASP A 484 41.17 33.14 -1.45
CA ASP A 484 40.98 34.54 -1.01
C ASP A 484 39.60 35.13 -1.40
N GLU A 485 38.56 34.30 -1.45
CA GLU A 485 37.21 34.73 -1.82
C GLU A 485 36.42 35.29 -0.62
N LEU A 486 36.89 35.01 0.59
CA LEU A 486 36.31 35.42 1.86
C LEU A 486 37.00 36.68 2.39
N ARG A 487 36.21 37.60 2.93
CA ARG A 487 36.72 38.80 3.61
C ARG A 487 35.85 39.18 4.80
N LEU A 488 36.43 39.88 5.75
CA LEU A 488 35.66 40.53 6.81
C LEU A 488 35.34 41.97 6.41
N VAL A 489 34.11 42.38 6.68
CA VAL A 489 33.74 43.79 6.77
C VAL A 489 33.35 44.07 8.22
N PHE A 490 33.48 45.33 8.64
CA PHE A 490 33.33 45.72 10.02
C PHE A 490 32.21 46.75 10.12
N GLN A 491 31.19 46.46 10.91
CA GLN A 491 30.12 47.41 11.18
C GLN A 491 30.42 48.18 12.47
N PRO A 492 30.41 49.52 12.46
CA PRO A 492 30.76 50.31 13.64
C PRO A 492 29.70 50.19 14.76
N VAL A 493 30.18 50.02 15.98
CA VAL A 493 29.41 50.18 17.22
C VAL A 493 29.75 51.53 17.83
N ALA A 494 28.74 52.39 17.96
CA ALA A 494 28.91 53.77 18.40
C ALA A 494 28.58 53.96 19.89
N SER A 495 29.39 54.73 20.61
CA SER A 495 29.09 55.20 21.95
C SER A 495 28.09 56.35 21.92
N LEU A 496 27.01 56.22 22.70
CA LEU A 496 25.93 57.18 22.81
C LEU A 496 26.03 58.00 24.10
N PRO A 497 25.66 59.31 24.08
CA PRO A 497 25.10 60.06 22.95
C PRO A 497 26.16 60.65 22.00
N SER A 498 27.45 60.37 22.22
CA SER A 498 28.55 61.03 21.50
C SER A 498 28.67 60.66 20.01
N VAL A 499 28.00 59.58 19.59
CA VAL A 499 28.04 58.99 18.24
C VAL A 499 29.47 58.79 17.76
N ARG A 500 30.33 58.23 18.61
CA ARG A 500 31.72 57.90 18.28
C ARG A 500 31.90 56.40 18.15
N PRO A 501 32.55 55.88 17.10
CA PRO A 501 32.86 54.46 17.01
C PRO A 501 33.79 54.06 18.16
N VAL A 502 33.39 53.02 18.90
CA VAL A 502 34.14 52.45 20.05
C VAL A 502 34.32 50.94 19.94
N GLY A 503 33.61 50.31 19.01
CA GLY A 503 33.76 48.91 18.68
C GLY A 503 33.35 48.65 17.24
N ALA A 504 33.48 47.40 16.81
CA ALA A 504 32.94 46.96 15.53
C ALA A 504 32.59 45.48 15.52
N GLU A 505 31.52 45.14 14.81
CA GLU A 505 31.16 43.75 14.54
C GLU A 505 31.83 43.26 13.26
N ALA A 506 32.56 42.16 13.36
CA ALA A 506 33.19 41.49 12.22
C ALA A 506 32.19 40.60 11.49
N LEU A 507 31.90 40.97 10.25
CA LEU A 507 30.88 40.35 9.42
C LEU A 507 31.53 39.66 8.21
N LEU A 508 31.36 38.35 8.13
CA LEU A 508 31.89 37.55 7.01
C LEU A 508 31.20 37.87 5.69
N ARG A 509 31.96 38.00 4.61
CA ARG A 509 31.46 38.22 3.25
C ARG A 509 32.17 37.29 2.28
N TRP A 510 31.40 36.67 1.37
CA TRP A 510 31.94 35.83 0.31
C TRP A 510 31.70 36.46 -1.06
N ARG A 511 32.77 36.63 -1.83
CA ARG A 511 32.71 37.09 -3.22
C ARG A 511 33.19 35.98 -4.15
N HIS A 512 32.22 35.29 -4.74
CA HIS A 512 32.46 34.24 -5.71
C HIS A 512 32.76 34.84 -7.10
N PRO A 513 33.70 34.29 -7.88
CA PRO A 513 34.07 34.81 -9.19
C PRO A 513 32.91 34.83 -10.19
N GLU A 514 32.07 33.80 -10.20
CA GLU A 514 30.94 33.69 -11.14
C GLU A 514 29.59 34.14 -10.57
N LEU A 515 29.40 34.01 -9.25
CA LEU A 515 28.10 34.19 -8.60
C LEU A 515 27.98 35.57 -7.93
N GLY A 516 29.05 36.36 -7.94
CA GLY A 516 29.12 37.68 -7.34
C GLY A 516 29.20 37.61 -5.80
N ASN A 517 28.58 38.58 -5.13
CA ASN A 517 28.49 38.58 -3.68
C ASN A 517 27.45 37.56 -3.22
N VAL A 518 27.90 36.55 -2.48
CA VAL A 518 27.02 35.54 -1.85
C VAL A 518 26.65 36.03 -0.45
N ARG A 519 25.36 35.99 -0.13
CA ARG A 519 24.85 36.53 1.14
C ARG A 519 25.20 35.60 2.31
N PRO A 520 25.53 36.13 3.50
CA PRO A 520 25.74 35.33 4.71
C PRO A 520 24.59 34.34 4.98
N ASP A 521 23.35 34.80 4.86
CA ASP A 521 22.12 33.99 5.01
C ASP A 521 22.04 32.80 4.03
N GLU A 522 22.80 32.83 2.93
CA GLU A 522 22.83 31.77 1.91
C GLU A 522 23.93 30.74 2.21
N PHE A 523 25.14 31.17 2.58
CA PHE A 523 26.29 30.26 2.71
C PHE A 523 26.62 29.83 4.15
N ILE A 524 26.21 30.58 5.18
CA ILE A 524 26.45 30.18 6.59
C ILE A 524 25.67 28.90 6.94
N PRO A 525 24.36 28.78 6.65
CA PRO A 525 23.63 27.52 6.89
C PRO A 525 24.23 26.35 6.10
N LEU A 526 24.68 26.62 4.87
CA LEU A 526 25.34 25.62 4.04
C LEU A 526 26.67 25.17 4.65
N ALA A 527 27.44 26.09 5.24
CA ALA A 527 28.68 25.79 5.94
C ALA A 527 28.43 24.87 7.14
N GLU A 528 27.34 25.07 7.88
CA GLU A 528 26.94 24.20 8.99
C GLU A 528 26.57 22.80 8.50
N GLU A 529 25.73 22.70 7.47
CA GLU A 529 25.31 21.43 6.89
C GLU A 529 26.48 20.59 6.34
N CYS A 530 27.44 21.24 5.67
CA CYS A 530 28.59 20.54 5.08
C CYS A 530 29.80 20.42 6.03
N GLY A 531 29.67 20.86 7.29
CA GLY A 531 30.72 20.77 8.32
C GLY A 531 31.89 21.73 8.10
N MET A 532 31.73 22.77 7.28
CA MET A 532 32.73 23.81 7.03
C MET A 532 32.69 24.95 8.06
N ILE A 533 31.61 25.07 8.85
CA ILE A 533 31.43 26.20 9.78
C ILE A 533 32.61 26.37 10.74
N ALA A 534 33.11 25.27 11.34
CA ALA A 534 34.24 25.33 12.27
C ALA A 534 35.54 25.82 11.61
N LYS A 535 35.76 25.51 10.32
CA LYS A 535 36.92 26.03 9.58
C LYS A 535 36.77 27.52 9.27
N LEU A 536 35.55 27.92 8.88
CA LEU A 536 35.25 29.32 8.59
C LEU A 536 35.37 30.19 9.85
N GLY A 537 34.78 29.77 10.97
CA GLY A 537 34.83 30.59 12.19
C GLY A 537 36.23 30.64 12.80
N ALA A 538 37.03 29.57 12.72
CA ALA A 538 38.46 29.66 13.07
C ALA A 538 39.20 30.71 12.20
N TRP A 539 38.94 30.73 10.88
CA TRP A 539 39.50 31.75 9.99
C TRP A 539 39.01 33.16 10.34
N VAL A 540 37.70 33.34 10.57
CA VAL A 540 37.08 34.63 10.97
C VAL A 540 37.72 35.13 12.26
N LEU A 541 37.84 34.28 13.27
CA LEU A 541 38.43 34.60 14.56
C LEU A 541 39.88 35.08 14.42
N HIS A 542 40.70 34.37 13.63
CA HIS A 542 42.08 34.79 13.38
C HIS A 542 42.16 36.11 12.62
N GLN A 543 41.32 36.34 11.60
CA GLN A 543 41.32 37.59 10.84
C GLN A 543 40.81 38.77 11.67
N ALA A 544 39.78 38.57 12.49
CA ALA A 544 39.27 39.58 13.41
C ALA A 544 40.31 39.96 14.47
N CYS A 545 40.98 38.97 15.06
CA CYS A 545 42.07 39.21 16.02
C CYS A 545 43.27 39.91 15.38
N TYR A 546 43.64 39.51 14.15
CA TYR A 546 44.70 40.17 13.39
C TYR A 546 44.38 41.66 13.16
N GLN A 547 43.19 41.97 12.66
CA GLN A 547 42.79 43.35 12.39
C GLN A 547 42.68 44.16 13.69
N LEU A 548 42.11 43.59 14.75
CA LEU A 548 42.03 44.23 16.07
C LEU A 548 43.44 44.53 16.62
N SER A 549 44.39 43.61 16.49
CA SER A 549 45.77 43.85 16.90
C SER A 549 46.38 45.05 16.18
N ARG A 550 46.09 45.23 14.88
CA ARG A 550 46.58 46.37 14.11
C ARG A 550 46.00 47.68 14.63
N TRP A 551 44.68 47.76 14.82
CA TRP A 551 44.05 48.97 15.35
C TRP A 551 44.57 49.34 16.74
N LEU A 552 44.80 48.36 17.60
CA LEU A 552 45.38 48.59 18.92
C LEU A 552 46.82 49.10 18.83
N ALA A 553 47.63 48.56 17.91
CA ALA A 553 49.01 49.00 17.68
C ALA A 553 49.09 50.42 17.10
N GLU A 554 48.09 50.81 16.30
CA GLU A 554 47.91 52.17 15.75
C GLU A 554 47.37 53.17 16.81
N GLY A 555 47.03 52.68 18.01
CA GLY A 555 46.63 53.50 19.17
C GLY A 555 45.13 53.72 19.29
N HIS A 556 44.30 53.00 18.52
CA HIS A 556 42.86 53.08 18.62
C HIS A 556 42.32 52.32 19.83
N ASP A 557 41.39 52.95 20.55
CA ASP A 557 40.69 52.35 21.69
C ASP A 557 39.40 51.65 21.21
N VAL A 558 39.55 50.46 20.61
CA VAL A 558 38.46 49.73 19.94
C VAL A 558 38.35 48.29 20.43
N TRP A 559 37.15 47.72 20.38
CA TRP A 559 36.90 46.28 20.55
C TRP A 559 36.24 45.69 19.31
N VAL A 560 36.40 44.40 19.08
CA VAL A 560 35.76 43.70 17.94
C VAL A 560 34.87 42.58 18.45
N SER A 561 33.65 42.48 17.92
CA SER A 561 32.79 41.32 18.11
C SER A 561 32.83 40.35 16.94
N VAL A 562 32.72 39.06 17.26
CA VAL A 562 32.67 37.96 16.29
C VAL A 562 31.49 37.05 16.62
N ASN A 563 30.65 36.79 15.62
CA ASN A 563 29.54 35.84 15.70
C ASN A 563 30.04 34.41 15.86
N VAL A 564 29.39 33.65 16.75
CA VAL A 564 29.69 32.25 17.02
C VAL A 564 28.48 31.39 16.69
N SER A 565 28.66 30.44 15.77
CA SER A 565 27.60 29.46 15.47
C SER A 565 27.33 28.57 16.70
N PRO A 566 26.07 28.13 16.92
CA PRO A 566 25.77 27.12 17.93
C PRO A 566 26.64 25.86 17.79
N HIS A 567 26.97 25.44 16.56
CA HIS A 567 27.77 24.24 16.32
C HIS A 567 29.21 24.41 16.84
N GLU A 568 29.80 25.58 16.65
CA GLU A 568 31.15 25.91 17.12
C GLU A 568 31.18 26.04 18.63
N LEU A 569 30.17 26.68 19.22
CA LEU A 569 30.03 26.79 20.66
C LEU A 569 29.95 25.42 21.34
N HIS A 570 29.36 24.42 20.65
CA HIS A 570 29.28 23.02 21.10
C HIS A 570 30.52 22.17 20.76
N ALA A 571 31.52 22.69 20.03
CA ALA A 571 32.80 22.01 19.85
C ALA A 571 33.68 22.14 21.11
N ALA A 572 34.31 21.05 21.57
CA ALA A 572 35.10 21.07 22.81
C ALA A 572 36.37 21.92 22.67
N GLU A 573 36.88 22.02 21.45
CA GLU A 573 38.13 22.67 21.08
C GLU A 573 38.00 24.19 20.91
N TYR A 574 36.77 24.74 20.84
CA TYR A 574 36.57 26.15 20.51
C TYR A 574 37.21 27.11 21.54
N VAL A 575 37.17 26.77 22.83
CA VAL A 575 37.87 27.53 23.89
C VAL A 575 39.38 27.60 23.63
N VAL A 576 39.96 26.49 23.16
CA VAL A 576 41.38 26.41 22.82
C VAL A 576 41.69 27.29 21.62
N GLN A 577 40.85 27.25 20.58
CA GLN A 577 41.00 28.09 19.39
C GLN A 577 40.96 29.59 19.72
N VAL A 578 40.04 30.03 20.58
CA VAL A 578 39.97 31.41 21.06
C VAL A 578 41.26 31.82 21.79
N ALA A 579 41.72 30.98 22.72
CA ALA A 579 42.96 31.23 23.45
C ALA A 579 44.20 31.26 22.53
N GLU A 580 44.22 30.44 21.47
CA GLU A 580 45.29 30.43 20.47
C GLU A 580 45.28 31.66 19.58
N ALA A 581 44.12 32.09 19.08
CA ALA A 581 44.00 33.28 18.24
C ALA A 581 44.41 34.56 18.99
N LEU A 582 43.95 34.72 20.24
CA LEU A 582 44.35 35.84 21.10
C LEU A 582 45.86 35.89 21.32
N ARG A 583 46.48 34.73 21.57
CA ARG A 583 47.93 34.61 21.80
C ARG A 583 48.73 34.89 20.52
N ALA A 584 48.30 34.34 19.39
CA ALA A 584 48.98 34.49 18.11
C ALA A 584 49.05 35.96 17.67
N HIS A 585 47.98 36.72 17.92
CA HIS A 585 47.86 38.12 17.51
C HIS A 585 48.07 39.12 18.65
N HIS A 586 48.49 38.67 19.83
CA HIS A 586 48.76 39.53 20.99
C HIS A 586 47.59 40.46 21.37
N VAL A 587 46.36 39.98 21.18
CA VAL A 587 45.13 40.75 21.47
C VAL A 587 44.81 40.64 22.96
N PRO A 588 44.63 41.77 23.69
CA PRO A 588 44.10 41.74 25.05
C PRO A 588 42.71 41.11 25.05
N PRO A 589 42.45 40.02 25.81
CA PRO A 589 41.21 39.26 25.72
C PRO A 589 39.93 40.10 25.86
N GLN A 590 39.96 41.14 26.70
CA GLN A 590 38.79 42.00 26.97
C GLN A 590 38.32 42.80 25.75
N ARG A 591 39.17 42.91 24.72
CA ARG A 591 38.89 43.60 23.45
C ARG A 591 38.19 42.73 22.44
N LEU A 592 38.14 41.42 22.65
CA LEU A 592 37.37 40.49 21.84
C LEU A 592 36.02 40.21 22.52
N VAL A 593 34.95 40.36 21.76
CA VAL A 593 33.58 40.03 22.17
C VAL A 593 33.12 38.84 21.33
N LEU A 594 32.57 37.81 21.95
CA LEU A 594 31.97 36.68 21.25
C LEU A 594 30.45 36.83 21.30
N GLU A 595 29.81 36.89 20.14
CA GLU A 595 28.36 37.03 20.00
C GLU A 595 27.72 35.65 19.81
N VAL A 596 26.75 35.34 20.67
CA VAL A 596 25.98 34.09 20.62
C VAL A 596 24.50 34.42 20.46
N THR A 597 23.84 33.77 19.52
CA THR A 597 22.42 34.03 19.26
C THR A 597 21.51 33.47 20.36
N GLU A 598 20.35 34.08 20.55
CA GLU A 598 19.34 33.62 21.51
C GLU A 598 18.94 32.14 21.31
N HIS A 599 18.84 31.68 20.06
CA HIS A 599 18.45 30.31 19.72
C HIS A 599 19.51 29.26 20.12
N ALA A 600 20.78 29.65 20.28
CA ALA A 600 21.83 28.76 20.77
C ALA A 600 21.58 28.28 22.21
N VAL A 601 20.68 28.95 22.95
CA VAL A 601 20.36 28.70 24.36
C VAL A 601 19.43 27.49 24.59
N ALA A 602 18.81 26.96 23.53
CA ALA A 602 17.72 25.97 23.65
C ALA A 602 18.16 24.51 23.90
N THR A 603 19.42 24.15 23.65
CA THR A 603 19.90 22.74 23.74
C THR A 603 20.91 22.61 24.89
N ASP A 604 20.61 21.79 25.89
CA ASP A 604 21.45 21.52 27.08
C ASP A 604 22.07 22.77 27.73
N LEU A 605 21.23 23.54 28.43
CA LEU A 605 21.59 24.79 29.10
C LEU A 605 22.78 24.65 30.07
N ASP A 606 22.93 23.51 30.74
CA ASP A 606 24.01 23.32 31.71
C ASP A 606 25.37 23.15 31.01
N GLU A 607 25.41 22.47 29.86
CA GLU A 607 26.60 22.39 29.02
C GLU A 607 26.98 23.74 28.39
N LEU A 608 25.98 24.49 27.92
CA LEU A 608 26.17 25.84 27.41
C LEU A 608 26.79 26.77 28.48
N ILE A 609 26.24 26.76 29.69
CA ILE A 609 26.77 27.55 30.81
C ILE A 609 28.24 27.18 31.09
N ARG A 610 28.57 25.88 31.10
CA ARG A 610 29.96 25.43 31.29
C ARG A 610 30.90 26.00 30.22
N ARG A 611 30.49 25.97 28.96
CA ARG A 611 31.28 26.46 27.81
C ARG A 611 31.45 27.96 27.82
N LEU A 612 30.38 28.72 28.00
CA LEU A 612 30.45 30.18 28.10
C LEU A 612 31.29 30.61 29.32
N THR A 613 31.21 29.88 30.44
CA THR A 613 32.08 30.12 31.59
C THR A 613 33.55 29.88 31.23
N ALA A 614 33.86 28.78 30.53
CA ALA A 614 35.22 28.47 30.07
C ALA A 614 35.76 29.53 29.10
N LEU A 615 34.92 30.04 28.19
CA LEU A 615 35.26 31.16 27.31
C LEU A 615 35.56 32.43 28.12
N ARG A 616 34.70 32.84 29.07
CA ARG A 616 34.98 34.01 29.93
C ARG A 616 36.26 33.86 30.74
N LEU A 617 36.65 32.66 31.15
CA LEU A 617 37.91 32.42 31.86
C LEU A 617 39.15 32.74 30.99
N THR A 618 39.02 32.76 29.66
CA THR A 618 40.09 33.26 28.77
C THR A 618 40.24 34.79 28.83
N GLY A 619 39.24 35.50 29.38
CA GLY A 619 39.20 36.95 29.53
C GLY A 619 38.42 37.69 28.45
N VAL A 620 37.83 36.98 27.48
CA VAL A 620 36.92 37.56 26.48
C VAL A 620 35.57 37.96 27.09
N ARG A 621 34.89 38.89 26.43
CA ARG A 621 33.50 39.25 26.76
C ARG A 621 32.53 38.44 25.94
N ILE A 622 31.35 38.17 26.48
CA ILE A 622 30.29 37.44 25.78
C ILE A 622 29.07 38.33 25.63
N ALA A 623 28.55 38.41 24.41
CA ALA A 623 27.33 39.13 24.06
C ALA A 623 26.24 38.14 23.66
N LEU A 624 25.03 38.33 24.19
CA LEU A 624 23.83 37.65 23.70
C LEU A 624 23.20 38.49 22.60
N ASP A 625 23.10 37.91 21.41
CA ASP A 625 22.62 38.54 20.18
C ASP A 625 21.14 38.26 19.89
N ASP A 626 20.51 39.13 19.10
CA ASP A 626 19.10 39.06 18.68
C ASP A 626 18.07 38.94 19.84
N PHE A 627 18.34 39.56 20.99
CA PHE A 627 17.45 39.41 22.16
C PHE A 627 16.07 39.99 21.88
N GLY A 628 15.04 39.14 21.92
CA GLY A 628 13.65 39.52 21.66
C GLY A 628 13.04 38.89 20.41
N ALA A 629 13.85 38.29 19.54
CA ALA A 629 13.40 37.56 18.36
C ALA A 629 12.95 36.11 18.69
N GLY A 630 13.30 35.58 19.88
CA GLY A 630 13.05 34.20 20.29
C GLY A 630 12.26 34.04 21.61
N TYR A 631 12.23 32.81 22.14
CA TYR A 631 11.53 32.42 23.38
C TYR A 631 12.49 32.16 24.55
N SER A 632 13.35 33.12 24.91
CA SER A 632 14.16 33.00 26.14
C SER A 632 13.34 33.31 27.39
N SER A 633 13.37 32.40 28.37
CA SER A 633 12.83 32.71 29.68
C SER A 633 13.78 33.62 30.47
N LEU A 634 13.24 34.62 31.17
CA LEU A 634 14.03 35.48 32.08
C LEU A 634 14.84 34.66 33.10
N GLY A 635 14.35 33.48 33.48
CA GLY A 635 15.05 32.55 34.36
C GLY A 635 16.33 31.97 33.75
N GLN A 636 16.37 31.74 32.43
CA GLN A 636 17.56 31.29 31.72
C GLN A 636 18.59 32.41 31.59
N LEU A 637 18.15 33.61 31.19
CA LEU A 637 19.03 34.77 31.01
C LEU A 637 19.84 35.07 32.27
N ARG A 638 19.22 34.97 33.46
CA ARG A 638 19.88 35.17 34.76
C ARG A 638 21.04 34.20 35.03
N ARG A 639 21.02 33.00 34.44
CA ARG A 639 22.02 31.95 34.67
C ARG A 639 23.17 31.99 33.67
N LEU A 640 23.01 32.69 32.55
CA LEU A 640 24.01 32.75 31.49
C LEU A 640 25.18 33.67 31.91
N PRO A 641 26.43 33.22 31.76
CA PRO A 641 27.59 34.04 32.07
C PRO A 641 27.91 34.97 30.88
N ILE A 642 27.08 35.98 30.68
CA ILE A 642 27.20 37.00 29.62
C ILE A 642 27.56 38.37 30.21
N ASP A 643 28.12 39.25 29.39
CA ASP A 643 28.52 40.61 29.75
C ASP A 643 27.67 41.67 29.02
N ILE A 644 27.20 41.36 27.80
CA ILE A 644 26.51 42.29 26.90
C ILE A 644 25.19 41.67 26.42
N LEU A 645 24.16 42.50 26.28
CA LEU A 645 22.85 42.16 25.70
C LEU A 645 22.59 43.06 24.48
N LYS A 646 22.45 42.47 23.30
CA LYS A 646 22.14 43.20 22.05
C LYS A 646 20.62 43.11 21.79
N ILE A 647 19.97 44.27 21.66
CA ILE A 647 18.53 44.39 21.43
C ILE A 647 18.28 44.27 19.93
N ASP A 648 17.47 43.28 19.53
CA ASP A 648 17.09 43.09 18.13
C ASP A 648 16.34 44.32 17.56
N HIS A 649 16.54 44.58 16.27
CA HIS A 649 15.92 45.69 15.54
C HIS A 649 14.39 45.70 15.64
N SER A 650 13.74 44.53 15.72
CA SER A 650 12.28 44.44 15.80
C SER A 650 11.70 45.10 17.05
N LEU A 651 12.47 45.14 18.15
CA LEU A 651 12.11 45.81 19.40
C LEU A 651 12.45 47.31 19.41
N VAL A 652 13.22 47.78 18.42
CA VAL A 652 13.61 49.18 18.25
C VAL A 652 12.68 49.90 17.28
N ALA A 653 12.24 49.25 16.18
CA ALA A 653 11.57 49.96 15.07
C ALA A 653 10.40 49.24 14.38
N GLU A 654 10.36 47.89 14.30
CA GLU A 654 9.39 47.22 13.39
C GLU A 654 7.99 47.03 13.99
N HIS A 655 7.87 46.46 15.19
CA HIS A 655 6.58 46.00 15.72
C HIS A 655 5.99 46.91 16.81
N GLU A 656 6.72 47.95 17.22
CA GLU A 656 6.38 48.80 18.37
C GLU A 656 6.43 50.30 18.01
N PRO A 657 5.44 51.11 18.44
CA PRO A 657 5.40 52.54 18.10
C PRO A 657 6.48 53.32 18.85
N VAL A 658 7.54 53.73 18.14
CA VAL A 658 8.47 54.77 18.62
C VAL A 658 7.73 56.11 18.61
N ARG A 659 7.51 56.69 19.79
CA ARG A 659 6.88 58.03 19.88
C ARG A 659 7.87 59.10 19.40
N PRO A 660 7.54 59.92 18.39
CA PRO A 660 8.42 60.98 17.91
C PRO A 660 8.51 62.13 18.91
N VAL A 661 9.60 62.89 18.85
CA VAL A 661 9.80 64.10 19.67
C VAL A 661 8.73 65.15 19.31
N GLY A 662 7.93 65.58 20.28
CA GLY A 662 6.79 66.50 20.05
C GLY A 662 6.07 66.97 21.33
N GLN A 663 4.83 67.49 21.18
CA GLN A 663 4.06 68.17 22.23
C GLN A 663 3.73 67.32 23.49
N ASP A 664 3.92 65.99 23.44
CA ASP A 664 3.56 65.04 24.51
C ASP A 664 4.78 64.43 25.26
N GLY A 665 6.01 64.91 25.04
CA GLY A 665 7.20 64.49 25.80
C GLY A 665 8.40 64.03 24.95
N PRO A 666 9.47 63.50 25.59
CA PRO A 666 10.65 62.99 24.89
C PRO A 666 10.34 61.72 24.08
N ALA A 667 11.18 61.40 23.10
CA ALA A 667 11.06 60.16 22.34
C ALA A 667 11.12 58.94 23.28
N PHE A 668 10.21 57.98 23.07
CA PHE A 668 10.05 56.84 23.97
C PHE A 668 9.84 55.55 23.17
N ALA A 669 10.68 54.56 23.44
CA ALA A 669 10.59 53.19 22.94
C ALA A 669 10.36 52.25 24.14
N PRO A 670 9.11 51.77 24.36
CA PRO A 670 8.75 51.02 25.57
C PRO A 670 9.57 49.75 25.78
N MET A 671 9.80 48.97 24.72
CA MET A 671 10.55 47.71 24.79
C MET A 671 12.03 47.95 25.05
N VAL A 672 12.64 48.93 24.39
CA VAL A 672 14.03 49.34 24.66
C VAL A 672 14.19 49.74 26.13
N ASP A 673 13.27 50.53 26.68
CA ASP A 673 13.30 50.92 28.11
C ASP A 673 13.17 49.70 29.06
N ILE A 674 12.31 48.73 28.75
CA ILE A 674 12.18 47.48 29.53
C ILE A 674 13.49 46.69 29.50
N VAL A 675 14.07 46.48 28.31
CA VAL A 675 15.32 45.72 28.15
C VAL A 675 16.49 46.46 28.81
N MET A 676 16.54 47.78 28.74
CA MET A 676 17.51 48.61 29.46
C MET A 676 17.42 48.42 30.98
N ARG A 677 16.20 48.42 31.55
CA ARG A 677 15.99 48.15 32.99
C ARG A 677 16.41 46.72 33.35
N LEU A 678 16.11 45.74 32.51
CA LEU A 678 16.50 44.35 32.70
C LEU A 678 18.03 44.21 32.70
N GLY A 679 18.70 44.75 31.68
CA GLY A 679 20.16 44.76 31.59
C GLY A 679 20.80 45.40 32.82
N HIS A 680 20.29 46.56 33.26
CA HIS A 680 20.78 47.22 34.47
C HIS A 680 20.62 46.37 35.74
N GLN A 681 19.46 45.71 35.92
CA GLN A 681 19.21 44.83 37.06
C GLN A 681 20.09 43.57 37.06
N LEU A 682 20.48 43.09 35.89
CA LEU A 682 21.36 41.93 35.70
C LEU A 682 22.85 42.30 35.65
N GLY A 683 23.18 43.60 35.65
CA GLY A 683 24.56 44.08 35.54
C GLY A 683 25.17 43.92 34.15
N LEU A 684 24.33 43.87 33.11
CA LEU A 684 24.73 43.71 31.70
C LEU A 684 24.85 45.07 31.01
N GLU A 685 25.82 45.20 30.10
CA GLU A 685 25.84 46.28 29.12
C GLU A 685 24.78 46.01 28.04
N VAL A 686 24.17 47.06 27.50
CA VAL A 686 23.11 46.92 26.49
C VAL A 686 23.50 47.69 25.23
N ILE A 687 23.36 47.04 24.08
CA ILE A 687 23.57 47.61 22.75
C ILE A 687 22.23 47.60 22.02
N ALA A 688 21.81 48.74 21.48
CA ALA A 688 20.63 48.78 20.61
C ALA A 688 21.02 48.57 19.15
N GLU A 689 20.48 47.54 18.52
CA GLU A 689 20.78 47.22 17.12
C GLU A 689 19.73 47.76 16.15
N GLY A 690 20.12 47.83 14.88
CA GLY A 690 19.24 48.27 13.81
C GLY A 690 18.81 49.73 13.89
N VAL A 691 19.54 50.61 14.57
CA VAL A 691 19.20 52.04 14.58
C VAL A 691 19.42 52.62 13.17
N THR A 692 18.33 53.01 12.50
CA THR A 692 18.33 53.48 11.11
C THR A 692 18.08 54.97 10.98
N ASN A 693 17.37 55.58 11.93
CA ASN A 693 16.97 57.00 11.83
C ASN A 693 17.17 57.79 13.14
N PRO A 694 17.17 59.14 13.06
CA PRO A 694 17.38 59.99 14.23
C PRO A 694 16.32 59.87 15.34
N THR A 695 15.10 59.45 15.01
CA THR A 695 14.02 59.28 15.99
C THR A 695 14.27 58.07 16.88
N GLU A 696 14.68 56.95 16.30
CA GLU A 696 15.11 55.75 17.03
C GLU A 696 16.33 56.06 17.91
N LEU A 697 17.32 56.78 17.36
CA LEU A 697 18.48 57.23 18.12
C LEU A 697 18.08 58.05 19.35
N ALA A 698 17.16 59.01 19.20
CA ALA A 698 16.68 59.81 20.32
C ALA A 698 15.98 58.98 21.39
N ALA A 699 15.19 57.97 20.99
CA ALA A 699 14.51 57.06 21.92
C ALA A 699 15.50 56.14 22.67
N VAL A 700 16.48 55.58 21.97
CA VAL A 700 17.54 54.73 22.53
C VAL A 700 18.40 55.51 23.53
N VAL A 701 18.77 56.75 23.19
CA VAL A 701 19.49 57.66 24.10
C VAL A 701 18.65 58.02 25.33
N ALA A 702 17.36 58.31 25.15
CA ALA A 702 16.46 58.64 26.25
C ALA A 702 16.24 57.46 27.21
N ALA A 703 16.25 56.23 26.71
CA ALA A 703 16.21 54.99 27.51
C ALA A 703 17.53 54.73 28.29
N GLY A 704 18.58 55.54 28.07
CA GLY A 704 19.86 55.43 28.76
C GLY A 704 20.84 54.42 28.14
N CYS A 705 20.59 53.99 26.91
CA CYS A 705 21.48 53.06 26.21
C CYS A 705 22.83 53.74 25.87
N ARG A 706 23.93 53.04 26.12
CA ARG A 706 25.29 53.57 25.98
C ARG A 706 25.93 53.24 24.64
N PHE A 707 25.40 52.26 23.93
CA PHE A 707 25.95 51.76 22.68
C PHE A 707 24.84 51.55 21.66
N GLY A 708 25.10 51.93 20.42
CA GLY A 708 24.16 51.72 19.31
C GLY A 708 24.87 51.20 18.07
N GLN A 709 24.17 50.36 17.32
CA GLN A 709 24.60 49.80 16.05
C GLN A 709 23.45 49.89 15.03
N GLY A 710 23.77 50.08 13.76
CA GLY A 710 22.78 50.18 12.70
C GLY A 710 23.19 51.09 11.54
N ALA A 711 22.35 51.14 10.51
CA ALA A 711 22.61 51.88 9.28
C ALA A 711 22.85 53.39 9.49
N LEU A 712 22.35 53.96 10.59
CA LEU A 712 22.59 55.36 10.95
C LEU A 712 24.05 55.65 11.28
N PHE A 713 24.78 54.67 11.85
CA PHE A 713 26.18 54.82 12.24
C PHE A 713 27.13 54.33 11.15
N GLY A 714 26.69 53.36 10.35
CA GLY A 714 27.45 52.82 9.23
C GLY A 714 26.98 51.42 8.86
N TRP A 715 27.16 51.06 7.59
CA TRP A 715 27.05 49.69 7.12
C TRP A 715 28.34 48.91 7.43
N GLY A 716 28.34 47.59 7.23
CA GLY A 716 29.58 46.82 7.25
C GLY A 716 30.54 47.30 6.17
N VAL A 717 31.66 47.89 6.57
CA VAL A 717 32.66 48.51 5.68
C VAL A 717 34.01 47.79 5.74
N PRO A 718 34.88 47.90 4.72
CA PRO A 718 36.25 47.41 4.80
C PRO A 718 37.01 48.03 5.99
N ALA A 719 38.05 47.35 6.48
CA ALA A 719 38.81 47.78 7.65
C ALA A 719 39.32 49.22 7.53
N GLU A 720 39.80 49.60 6.36
CA GLU A 720 40.41 50.92 6.09
C GLU A 720 39.38 52.06 6.23
N HIS A 721 38.10 51.77 5.99
CA HIS A 721 37.04 52.76 6.15
C HIS A 721 36.69 52.96 7.62
N LEU A 722 36.68 51.88 8.40
CA LEU A 722 36.47 51.97 9.85
C LEU A 722 37.66 52.66 10.53
N GLU A 723 38.89 52.40 10.08
CA GLU A 723 40.10 53.12 10.51
C GLU A 723 39.93 54.64 10.35
N ALA A 724 39.51 55.08 9.16
CA ALA A 724 39.26 56.50 8.91
C ALA A 724 38.16 57.08 9.84
N MET A 725 37.13 56.29 10.20
CA MET A 725 36.11 56.70 11.17
C MET A 725 36.68 56.83 12.59
N LEU A 726 37.55 55.92 13.00
CA LEU A 726 38.24 55.93 14.31
C LEU A 726 39.22 57.11 14.41
N GLU A 727 39.97 57.41 13.36
CA GLU A 727 40.89 58.56 13.26
C GLU A 727 40.14 59.90 13.31
N ALA A 728 39.03 60.02 12.59
CA ALA A 728 38.19 61.21 12.60
C ALA A 728 37.62 61.49 14.01
N ALA A 729 37.30 60.43 14.77
CA ALA A 729 36.78 60.54 16.14
C ALA A 729 37.86 60.92 17.19
N THR A 730 39.14 60.69 16.88
CA THR A 730 40.29 60.94 17.77
C THR A 730 41.08 62.22 17.44
N SER A 731 40.81 62.86 16.30
CA SER A 731 41.51 64.07 15.84
C SER A 731 41.29 65.31 16.75
N PRO A 732 42.33 66.12 17.08
CA PRO A 732 42.26 67.23 18.05
C PRO A 732 41.34 68.41 17.72
N GLY A 733 40.66 68.40 16.56
CA GLY A 733 39.73 69.45 16.13
C GLY A 733 38.29 69.30 16.64
N ALA A 734 37.93 68.17 17.24
CA ALA A 734 36.61 67.96 17.81
C ALA A 734 36.53 68.60 19.21
N ARG A 735 35.91 69.78 19.32
CA ARG A 735 35.64 70.52 20.58
C ARG A 735 35.28 69.57 21.74
N PRO A 736 35.99 69.62 22.89
CA PRO A 736 35.48 69.03 24.11
C PRO A 736 34.30 69.88 24.61
N LEU A 737 33.11 69.30 24.67
CA LEU A 737 32.05 69.84 25.53
C LEU A 737 32.54 69.69 26.98
N ARG A 738 32.51 70.80 27.73
CA ARG A 738 32.96 70.89 29.13
C ARG A 738 32.37 69.75 29.97
N PRO A 739 33.12 69.19 30.95
CA PRO A 739 32.53 68.33 31.95
C PRO A 739 31.46 69.12 32.72
N VAL A 740 30.25 68.59 32.75
CA VAL A 740 29.18 69.06 33.66
C VAL A 740 29.65 68.80 35.10
N PRO A 741 29.49 69.74 36.04
CA PRO A 741 29.94 69.54 37.41
C PRO A 741 29.26 68.33 38.04
N VAL A 742 30.02 67.52 38.78
CA VAL A 742 29.50 66.49 39.66
C VAL A 742 28.63 67.19 40.71
N GLY A 743 27.31 67.09 40.54
CA GLY A 743 26.34 67.53 41.54
C GLY A 743 26.36 66.60 42.75
N GLU A 744 26.30 67.22 43.93
CA GLU A 744 26.40 66.62 45.25
C GLU A 744 25.42 65.47 45.50
N THR A 745 25.88 64.53 46.32
CA THR A 745 25.18 63.40 46.95
C THR A 745 23.73 63.72 47.38
N PRO A 746 22.71 62.93 47.01
CA PRO A 746 21.42 63.00 47.66
C PRO A 746 21.40 62.10 48.90
N THR A 747 21.49 62.72 50.08
CA THR A 747 21.06 62.12 51.34
C THR A 747 19.52 62.04 51.37
N ARG A 748 18.96 60.84 51.15
CA ARG A 748 17.83 60.20 51.86
C ARG A 748 17.14 59.15 50.97
N PRO A 749 16.79 57.96 51.51
CA PRO A 749 16.03 56.97 50.75
C PRO A 749 14.56 57.38 50.61
N TYR A 750 14.02 57.19 49.41
CA TYR A 750 12.61 57.34 49.07
C TYR A 750 11.79 56.21 49.71
N GLN A 751 10.81 56.56 50.55
CA GLN A 751 9.78 55.64 51.06
C GLN A 751 8.49 55.82 50.25
N PRO A 752 7.89 54.75 49.71
CA PRO A 752 6.58 54.82 49.04
C PRO A 752 5.43 54.95 50.05
N PRO A 753 4.26 55.49 49.68
CA PRO A 753 3.13 55.64 50.59
C PRO A 753 2.45 54.29 50.88
N LEU A 754 2.05 54.09 52.15
CA LEU A 754 1.26 52.95 52.61
C LEU A 754 -0.18 52.99 52.05
N PRO A 755 -0.78 51.84 51.69
CA PRO A 755 -2.20 51.76 51.32
C PRO A 755 -3.11 51.90 52.56
N ARG A 756 -4.25 52.60 52.39
CA ARG A 756 -5.28 52.78 53.44
C ARG A 756 -6.06 51.48 53.68
N PRO A 757 -6.54 51.21 54.92
CA PRO A 757 -7.31 50.01 55.23
C PRO A 757 -8.78 50.15 54.78
N VAL A 758 -9.36 49.04 54.35
CA VAL A 758 -10.80 48.88 54.10
C VAL A 758 -11.45 48.43 55.41
N GLU A 759 -12.31 49.28 55.98
CA GLU A 759 -13.17 48.92 57.11
C GLU A 759 -14.49 48.31 56.60
N SER A 760 -14.85 47.19 57.24
CA SER A 760 -16.11 46.47 57.15
C SER A 760 -17.25 47.22 57.84
N ALA A 761 -18.45 47.22 57.24
CA ALA A 761 -19.69 47.34 57.99
C ALA A 761 -20.85 46.65 57.26
N SER A 762 -21.45 45.70 57.97
CA SER A 762 -22.67 44.96 57.64
C SER A 762 -23.92 45.66 58.21
N GLU A 763 -25.06 45.35 57.58
CA GLU A 763 -26.46 45.42 58.06
C GLU A 763 -27.18 46.78 58.18
N HIS A 764 -28.28 46.93 57.43
CA HIS A 764 -29.62 47.00 58.02
C HIS A 764 -30.76 46.80 56.99
N VAL A 765 -31.82 46.15 57.47
CA VAL A 765 -33.05 45.62 56.83
C VAL A 765 -34.16 46.69 56.81
N GLY A 766 -34.80 46.99 55.68
CA GLY A 766 -36.19 46.56 55.29
C GLY A 766 -37.17 47.76 55.26
N PRO A 767 -38.46 47.64 54.83
CA PRO A 767 -39.13 46.65 53.97
C PRO A 767 -40.11 47.26 52.90
N GLY A 768 -40.65 46.42 52.00
CA GLY A 768 -42.10 46.44 51.68
C GLY A 768 -42.59 46.72 50.25
N ALA A 769 -43.35 45.75 49.72
CA ALA A 769 -44.43 45.81 48.69
C ALA A 769 -44.04 46.25 47.27
N GLY A 770 -44.52 45.67 46.17
CA GLY A 770 -45.49 44.63 45.88
C GLY A 770 -45.91 44.78 44.41
N GLY A 771 -46.18 43.69 43.69
CA GLY A 771 -46.82 43.76 42.37
C GLY A 771 -46.19 42.93 41.26
N VAL A 772 -46.69 41.71 41.11
CA VAL A 772 -46.80 40.93 39.86
C VAL A 772 -48.16 41.38 39.26
N PRO A 773 -48.40 41.51 37.92
CA PRO A 773 -48.47 40.33 37.06
C PRO A 773 -48.17 40.42 35.54
N GLU A 774 -47.85 39.22 35.04
CA GLU A 774 -48.30 38.55 33.80
C GLU A 774 -48.05 39.11 32.38
N GLY A 775 -47.68 38.15 31.51
CA GLY A 775 -47.97 38.11 30.07
C GLY A 775 -46.85 38.69 29.20
N THR A 776 -46.36 38.08 28.12
CA THR A 776 -46.97 37.09 27.24
C THR A 776 -45.89 36.50 26.33
N ARG A 777 -46.07 35.24 25.93
CA ARG A 777 -45.30 34.51 24.91
C ARG A 777 -45.28 35.24 23.55
N ARG A 778 -44.17 35.15 22.81
CA ARG A 778 -44.06 34.39 21.52
C ARG A 778 -42.69 34.60 20.85
N ASN A 779 -42.15 33.47 20.40
CA ASN A 779 -41.01 33.23 19.51
C ASN A 779 -41.27 33.77 18.07
N PRO A 780 -40.28 33.85 17.17
CA PRO A 780 -39.36 32.77 16.77
C PRO A 780 -37.88 32.97 17.09
#